data_AF-A0A2S7C990-F1
#
_entry.id   AF-A0A2S7C990-F1
#
_cell.length_a   1.000
_cell.length_b   1.000
_cell.length_c   1.000
_cell.angle_alpha   90.00
_cell.angle_beta   90.00
_cell.angle_gamma   90.00
#
_symmetry.space_group_name_H-M   'P 1'
#
loop_
_entity.id
_entity.type
_entity.pdbx_description
1 polymer ?
#
loop_
_entity_poly.entity_id
_entity_poly.type
_entity_poly.pdbx_seq_one_letter_code
_entity_poly.pdbx_strand_id
1 'polypeptide(L)'
;MRLFLSVLHWLMVLLSLGLCTTVSPALAARAPVTPVPTQITLADGLPSETISELAEDKQGYLWLASDDGLARFDGRNFRIWRMEEGLPSNAVWTVCVSDDNRVWMGFENGGAGFLENKTRIFTPLESPQFPELREITVWALAQTPNGDIWLGTATHGLYRRRPDGSVQRFTSVPGDDTSLPADSVTGFEVAPDGTFWMGTPGGLARWNGTRLERVALPGSSQAVNRLYLERSGDTLWVSDLTGDFFGMKADGQARPQPWRDISHKQRILGVLLHDRGGRYWLDANGGIGLAFSGKDIRNVPIYSFSAHGLVKRNWIAAYEDREGGLWFAALEGGLWHLPPHWDMFAVLSHHSNALQSPANPSITATTPAASGGIWLTGTKGVLEYLDPATGNLRQERPKIGKYVAADYMLESRAGYVWIGVHAELVRYDPRSRQVKRWQLGSNVDADASLERAGRMAEDAQGRLWVTVVQQGLQIRSEEGQLLRTIVEGSHGLEALTILDIRAGPDGQIWLANNAGLRRWDPAADRFVPVRGAPTLPTQVFRLAEGNIVWIGLTGQIRRYLWDGRQLKHLDTVGKDQEFPMVAPNGLVVDAKGVAWVSSQRGLIRIDPGSKLVRVYGVHDGLPSPQLQPNTLVQATGGQIVAGSPDGVVVFDPTAMRPNTRRPPLLIERVGLRRGERGLDITGQEPLRMQDDDRDLHIVARMPTFTHPESSSYRFRLSGYDPDWIDVGPSGERLFSRLPPGDYTLEVQGRTADGIWSASQTLKFQVLPPWWRSPWGLVLLVTLAVCVVVAVVLLYRRRLRRLNAWQLAVHKQELAEQASLAKTRFLATLGHEVRTPMTGVMGMSELLLKTQLDHTQRSYTESIRRAGAHLLRLVNDALDLARIESGRLELDLQPFSVRQLVAEVEALMAPLAQERGLRFSLDVGLLGDITASGDPTRIRQILLNLLSNAIKFTERGVVGLKLTTLGSYQGLRFEVADTGPGINADQKARLFQRFEQGDGAKTTSRYGGSGLGLAICQELALAMGGHIEVISRLGAGTRFVVDLPLRWVTSNAALSGEVTRASATIAPQRVLLVEDDPTIAEVIVGLLRSQGHSVVHAPHGLAALTEAADNTFDLALLDLDLPGLDGFALARQLRVFGYEMPLIAVTARSDEAAEPTAKEAGFDSFLRKPLTGDMLADTIADALRRGRTRQDI
;
A
#
# COMPACT_ATOMS: atom_id res chain seq x y z
N MET A 1 -45.17 -89.02 -4.28
CA MET A 1 -45.53 -87.64 -4.67
C MET A 1 -46.53 -86.98 -3.70
N ARG A 2 -47.69 -87.60 -3.38
CA ARG A 2 -48.66 -87.03 -2.41
C ARG A 2 -48.12 -86.82 -0.98
N LEU A 3 -47.27 -87.72 -0.47
CA LEU A 3 -46.62 -87.51 0.85
C LEU A 3 -45.61 -86.36 0.85
N PHE A 4 -44.94 -86.10 -0.28
CA PHE A 4 -43.93 -85.04 -0.36
C PHE A 4 -44.59 -83.65 -0.36
N LEU A 5 -45.75 -83.53 -1.01
CA LEU A 5 -46.57 -82.31 -0.99
C LEU A 5 -47.20 -82.04 0.37
N SER A 6 -47.60 -83.06 1.15
CA SER A 6 -48.17 -82.82 2.49
C SER A 6 -47.10 -82.40 3.49
N VAL A 7 -45.89 -82.95 3.41
CA VAL A 7 -44.76 -82.56 4.27
C VAL A 7 -44.32 -81.12 3.94
N LEU A 8 -44.28 -80.75 2.66
CA LEU A 8 -43.96 -79.37 2.25
C LEU A 8 -45.02 -78.36 2.72
N HIS A 9 -46.30 -78.76 2.71
CA HIS A 9 -47.39 -77.91 3.21
C HIS A 9 -47.32 -77.72 4.73
N TRP A 10 -47.03 -78.78 5.50
CA TRP A 10 -46.83 -78.67 6.94
C TRP A 10 -45.55 -77.91 7.33
N LEU A 11 -44.48 -78.04 6.54
CA LEU A 11 -43.26 -77.21 6.71
C LEU A 11 -43.52 -75.74 6.39
N MET A 12 -44.31 -75.42 5.36
CA MET A 12 -44.74 -74.05 5.09
C MET A 12 -45.67 -73.50 6.17
N VAL A 13 -46.54 -74.32 6.75
CA VAL A 13 -47.44 -73.91 7.85
C VAL A 13 -46.65 -73.72 9.16
N LEU A 14 -45.63 -74.55 9.43
CA LEU A 14 -44.72 -74.35 10.57
C LEU A 14 -43.76 -73.17 10.35
N LEU A 15 -43.30 -72.92 9.12
CA LEU A 15 -42.57 -71.69 8.79
C LEU A 15 -43.46 -70.45 8.89
N SER A 16 -44.75 -70.53 8.51
CA SER A 16 -45.66 -69.39 8.60
C SER A 16 -46.16 -69.14 10.03
N LEU A 17 -46.33 -70.19 10.85
CA LEU A 17 -46.57 -70.01 12.30
C LEU A 17 -45.31 -69.52 13.03
N GLY A 18 -44.12 -69.97 12.64
CA GLY A 18 -42.84 -69.47 13.16
C GLY A 18 -42.52 -68.03 12.73
N LEU A 19 -43.00 -67.60 11.56
CA LEU A 19 -42.97 -66.19 11.12
C LEU A 19 -44.09 -65.33 11.73
N CYS A 20 -45.16 -65.93 12.25
CA CYS A 20 -46.23 -65.21 12.96
C CYS A 20 -46.00 -65.08 14.48
N THR A 21 -45.03 -65.79 15.04
CA THR A 21 -44.32 -65.34 16.24
C THR A 21 -43.11 -64.51 15.83
N THR A 22 -43.34 -63.50 15.00
CA THR A 22 -42.48 -62.33 15.09
C THR A 22 -42.61 -61.86 16.53
N VAL A 23 -41.50 -61.94 17.25
CA VAL A 23 -41.21 -60.94 18.29
C VAL A 23 -41.56 -59.63 17.62
N SER A 24 -42.75 -59.07 17.93
CA SER A 24 -43.00 -57.66 17.67
C SER A 24 -41.75 -57.00 18.26
N PRO A 25 -40.85 -56.40 17.45
CA PRO A 25 -39.87 -55.53 18.05
C PRO A 25 -40.75 -54.59 18.86
N ALA A 26 -40.54 -54.55 20.18
CA ALA A 26 -41.15 -53.52 21.00
C ALA A 26 -40.88 -52.25 20.19
N LEU A 27 -41.93 -51.67 19.60
CA LEU A 27 -41.82 -50.43 18.87
C LEU A 27 -41.29 -49.50 19.94
N ALA A 28 -39.98 -49.26 19.93
CA ALA A 28 -39.33 -48.37 20.86
C ALA A 28 -40.09 -47.07 20.68
N ALA A 29 -40.90 -46.75 21.68
CA ALA A 29 -41.88 -45.69 21.54
C ALA A 29 -41.07 -44.40 21.44
N ARG A 30 -41.04 -43.84 20.23
CA ARG A 30 -40.30 -42.62 19.92
C ARG A 30 -40.79 -41.52 20.85
N ALA A 31 -39.87 -40.68 21.34
CA ALA A 31 -40.21 -39.54 22.19
C ALA A 31 -41.32 -38.69 21.54
N PRO A 32 -42.16 -38.01 22.34
CA PRO A 32 -43.21 -37.14 21.81
C PRO A 32 -42.63 -36.01 20.96
N VAL A 33 -43.41 -35.55 19.99
CA VAL A 33 -43.01 -34.47 19.08
C VAL A 33 -43.62 -33.15 19.59
N THR A 34 -42.77 -32.23 20.04
CA THR A 34 -43.17 -30.92 20.58
C THR A 34 -42.38 -29.81 19.89
N PRO A 35 -42.90 -29.25 18.77
CA PRO A 35 -42.22 -28.16 18.09
C PRO A 35 -42.24 -26.89 18.95
N VAL A 36 -41.09 -26.25 19.08
CA VAL A 36 -40.91 -24.96 19.77
C VAL A 36 -40.20 -23.98 18.84
N PRO A 37 -40.93 -23.28 17.94
CA PRO A 37 -40.32 -22.30 17.04
C PRO A 37 -39.72 -21.14 17.83
N THR A 38 -38.51 -20.73 17.44
CA THR A 38 -37.80 -19.58 18.02
C THR A 38 -38.01 -18.34 17.16
N GLN A 39 -38.19 -17.18 17.78
CA GLN A 39 -38.43 -15.92 17.08
C GLN A 39 -37.09 -15.22 16.75
N ILE A 40 -36.96 -14.73 15.53
CA ILE A 40 -35.87 -13.88 15.03
C ILE A 40 -36.45 -12.50 14.76
N THR A 41 -35.82 -11.48 15.33
CA THR A 41 -36.32 -10.11 15.39
C THR A 41 -35.30 -9.10 14.86
N LEU A 42 -35.65 -7.81 14.85
CA LEU A 42 -34.73 -6.72 14.54
C LEU A 42 -33.47 -6.72 15.42
N ALA A 43 -33.58 -7.15 16.67
CA ALA A 43 -32.45 -7.24 17.60
C ALA A 43 -31.40 -8.29 17.17
N ASP A 44 -31.83 -9.29 16.39
CA ASP A 44 -30.97 -10.33 15.83
C ASP A 44 -30.36 -9.92 14.48
N GLY A 45 -30.67 -8.71 13.99
CA GLY A 45 -30.18 -8.15 12.73
C GLY A 45 -31.11 -8.32 11.53
N LEU A 46 -32.34 -8.81 11.72
CA LEU A 46 -33.36 -8.84 10.67
C LEU A 46 -33.66 -7.39 10.22
N PRO A 47 -33.81 -7.10 8.92
CA PRO A 47 -34.07 -5.73 8.45
C PRO A 47 -35.45 -5.21 8.84
N SER A 48 -36.46 -6.08 8.84
CA SER A 48 -37.85 -5.76 9.15
C SER A 48 -38.57 -6.94 9.81
N GLU A 49 -39.64 -6.66 10.55
CA GLU A 49 -40.56 -7.69 11.04
C GLU A 49 -41.50 -8.24 9.96
N THR A 50 -41.60 -7.58 8.80
CA THR A 50 -42.41 -8.00 7.66
C THR A 50 -41.55 -8.77 6.66
N ILE A 51 -41.69 -10.10 6.62
CA ILE A 51 -40.98 -10.96 5.67
C ILE A 51 -41.98 -11.57 4.71
N SER A 52 -41.94 -11.16 3.45
CA SER A 52 -42.94 -11.56 2.45
C SER A 52 -42.67 -12.92 1.82
N GLU A 53 -41.39 -13.23 1.56
CA GLU A 53 -40.99 -14.49 0.91
C GLU A 53 -39.57 -14.92 1.31
N LEU A 54 -39.31 -16.23 1.23
CA LEU A 54 -38.00 -16.83 1.49
C LEU A 54 -37.55 -17.66 0.29
N ALA A 55 -36.26 -17.61 -0.01
CA ALA A 55 -35.63 -18.51 -1.00
C ALA A 55 -34.23 -18.90 -0.55
N GLU A 56 -33.82 -20.13 -0.81
CA GLU A 56 -32.46 -20.60 -0.50
C GLU A 56 -31.65 -20.75 -1.77
N ASP A 57 -30.43 -20.22 -1.77
CA ASP A 57 -29.55 -20.35 -2.93
C ASP A 57 -28.77 -21.68 -2.95
N LYS A 58 -28.19 -22.06 -4.09
CA LYS A 58 -27.43 -23.32 -4.22
C LYS A 58 -26.19 -23.36 -3.31
N GLN A 59 -25.72 -22.20 -2.84
CA GLN A 59 -24.59 -22.06 -1.93
C GLN A 59 -24.97 -22.33 -0.46
N GLY A 60 -26.24 -22.13 -0.08
CA GLY A 60 -26.75 -22.38 1.27
C GLY A 60 -27.18 -21.13 2.02
N TYR A 61 -27.18 -19.97 1.36
CA TYR A 61 -27.70 -18.75 1.98
C TYR A 61 -29.22 -18.70 1.87
N LEU A 62 -29.86 -18.27 2.96
CA LEU A 62 -31.28 -17.98 2.97
C LEU A 62 -31.49 -16.51 2.61
N TRP A 63 -32.32 -16.25 1.61
CA TRP A 63 -32.69 -14.93 1.13
C TRP A 63 -34.11 -14.60 1.58
N LEU A 64 -34.31 -13.35 1.99
CA LEU A 64 -35.52 -12.87 2.64
C LEU A 64 -35.97 -11.58 1.96
N ALA A 65 -37.15 -11.60 1.36
CA ALA A 65 -37.82 -10.41 0.87
C ALA A 65 -38.48 -9.69 2.05
N SER A 66 -38.18 -8.40 2.24
CA SER A 66 -38.74 -7.59 3.32
C SER A 66 -39.16 -6.20 2.82
N ASP A 67 -39.98 -5.51 3.61
CA ASP A 67 -40.39 -4.13 3.30
C ASP A 67 -39.27 -3.09 3.51
N ASP A 68 -38.12 -3.48 4.09
CA ASP A 68 -36.91 -2.65 4.25
C ASP A 68 -35.64 -3.32 3.67
N GLY A 69 -35.78 -3.87 2.47
CA GLY A 69 -34.68 -4.36 1.64
C GLY A 69 -34.64 -5.87 1.48
N LEU A 70 -33.64 -6.34 0.72
CA LEU A 70 -33.37 -7.77 0.55
C LEU A 70 -32.35 -8.20 1.62
N ALA A 71 -32.70 -9.19 2.43
CA ALA A 71 -31.78 -9.76 3.41
C ALA A 71 -31.22 -11.10 2.92
N ARG A 72 -29.93 -11.35 3.19
CA ARG A 72 -29.30 -12.66 3.07
C ARG A 72 -28.77 -13.08 4.44
N PHE A 73 -29.18 -14.25 4.89
CA PHE A 73 -28.77 -14.87 6.12
C PHE A 73 -27.77 -16.00 5.86
N ASP A 74 -26.63 -15.97 6.55
CA ASP A 74 -25.57 -16.98 6.45
C ASP A 74 -25.61 -18.05 7.55
N GLY A 75 -26.63 -18.02 8.41
CA GLY A 75 -26.74 -18.81 9.63
C GLY A 75 -26.37 -18.04 10.90
N ARG A 76 -25.63 -16.93 10.77
CA ARG A 76 -25.15 -16.09 11.88
C ARG A 76 -25.58 -14.63 11.76
N ASN A 77 -25.33 -14.03 10.60
CA ASN A 77 -25.48 -12.61 10.34
C ASN A 77 -26.35 -12.38 9.11
N PHE A 78 -26.95 -11.20 9.07
CA PHE A 78 -27.67 -10.69 7.90
C PHE A 78 -26.77 -9.73 7.12
N ARG A 79 -26.73 -9.89 5.79
CA ARG A 79 -26.31 -8.85 4.85
C ARG A 79 -27.57 -8.29 4.19
N ILE A 80 -27.73 -6.97 4.21
CA ILE A 80 -28.95 -6.30 3.75
C ILE A 80 -28.59 -5.41 2.56
N TRP A 81 -29.31 -5.58 1.45
CA TRP A 81 -29.26 -4.68 0.29
C TRP A 81 -30.45 -3.73 0.33
N ARG A 82 -30.17 -2.44 0.11
CA ARG A 82 -31.14 -1.35 0.08
C ARG A 82 -30.89 -0.44 -1.14
N MET A 83 -31.70 0.61 -1.30
CA MET A 83 -31.53 1.61 -2.34
C MET A 83 -30.13 2.23 -2.36
N GLU A 84 -29.50 2.43 -1.19
CA GLU A 84 -28.13 2.94 -1.08
C GLU A 84 -27.08 2.02 -1.71
N GLU A 85 -27.40 0.72 -1.86
CA GLU A 85 -26.57 -0.28 -2.52
C GLU A 85 -27.00 -0.58 -3.97
N GLY A 86 -27.94 0.21 -4.51
CA GLY A 86 -28.34 0.16 -5.92
C GLY A 86 -29.67 -0.54 -6.22
N LEU A 87 -30.45 -0.93 -5.20
CA LEU A 87 -31.83 -1.39 -5.42
C LEU A 87 -32.74 -0.23 -5.87
N PRO A 88 -33.78 -0.48 -6.69
CA PRO A 88 -34.72 0.56 -7.11
C PRO A 88 -35.73 0.95 -6.01
N SER A 89 -35.99 0.05 -5.06
CA SER A 89 -36.90 0.25 -3.93
C SER A 89 -36.46 -0.64 -2.76
N ASN A 90 -36.75 -0.23 -1.52
CA ASN A 90 -36.55 -1.07 -0.33
C ASN A 90 -37.69 -2.07 -0.14
N ALA A 91 -38.88 -1.83 -0.69
CA ALA A 91 -40.02 -2.72 -0.52
C ALA A 91 -39.91 -3.93 -1.46
N VAL A 92 -39.26 -5.01 -0.98
CA VAL A 92 -39.07 -6.26 -1.72
C VAL A 92 -40.21 -7.21 -1.38
N TRP A 93 -41.01 -7.60 -2.38
CA TRP A 93 -42.19 -8.45 -2.19
C TRP A 93 -41.90 -9.93 -2.39
N THR A 94 -41.06 -10.25 -3.37
CA THR A 94 -40.85 -11.62 -3.83
C THR A 94 -39.38 -11.87 -4.15
N VAL A 95 -38.91 -13.09 -3.90
CA VAL A 95 -37.55 -13.51 -4.18
C VAL A 95 -37.52 -14.94 -4.73
N CYS A 96 -36.74 -15.15 -5.79
CA CYS A 96 -36.58 -16.45 -6.43
C CYS A 96 -35.12 -16.67 -6.82
N VAL A 97 -34.56 -17.86 -6.54
CA VAL A 97 -33.20 -18.20 -6.98
C VAL A 97 -33.27 -19.02 -8.26
N SER A 98 -32.65 -18.53 -9.32
CA SER A 98 -32.60 -19.22 -10.61
C SER A 98 -31.53 -20.32 -10.66
N ASP A 99 -31.58 -21.14 -11.70
CA ASP A 99 -30.70 -22.30 -11.86
C ASP A 99 -29.21 -21.98 -12.00
N ASP A 100 -28.89 -20.80 -12.51
CA ASP A 100 -27.53 -20.23 -12.55
C ASP A 100 -27.13 -19.51 -11.25
N ASN A 101 -27.95 -19.65 -10.22
CA ASN A 101 -27.77 -19.12 -8.88
C ASN A 101 -27.78 -17.59 -8.80
N ARG A 102 -28.46 -16.93 -9.75
CA ARG A 102 -28.83 -15.52 -9.63
C ARG A 102 -30.06 -15.39 -8.72
N VAL A 103 -30.11 -14.31 -7.95
CA VAL A 103 -31.21 -14.05 -7.02
C VAL A 103 -32.11 -13.02 -7.65
N TRP A 104 -33.26 -13.45 -8.17
CA TRP A 104 -34.28 -12.58 -8.72
C TRP A 104 -35.16 -12.04 -7.60
N MET A 105 -35.59 -10.79 -7.76
CA MET A 105 -36.45 -10.12 -6.79
C MET A 105 -37.43 -9.17 -7.49
N GLY A 106 -38.61 -9.05 -6.90
CA GLY A 106 -39.68 -8.15 -7.33
C GLY A 106 -39.96 -7.10 -6.26
N PHE A 107 -40.25 -5.88 -6.70
CA PHE A 107 -40.41 -4.73 -5.82
C PHE A 107 -41.83 -4.18 -5.85
N GLU A 108 -42.18 -3.43 -4.81
CA GLU A 108 -43.31 -2.50 -4.87
C GLU A 108 -42.89 -1.26 -5.65
N ASN A 109 -43.63 -0.97 -6.73
CA ASN A 109 -43.42 0.18 -7.61
C ASN A 109 -41.97 0.33 -8.14
N GLY A 110 -41.19 -0.75 -8.18
CA GLY A 110 -39.77 -0.75 -8.55
C GLY A 110 -39.39 -1.83 -9.58
N GLY A 111 -40.39 -2.49 -10.18
CA GLY A 111 -40.18 -3.50 -11.19
C GLY A 111 -39.64 -4.82 -10.64
N ALA A 112 -38.79 -5.47 -11.43
CA ALA A 112 -38.03 -6.65 -11.04
C ALA A 112 -36.56 -6.51 -11.46
N GLY A 113 -35.70 -7.32 -10.86
CA GLY A 113 -34.30 -7.43 -11.24
C GLY A 113 -33.64 -8.64 -10.60
N PHE A 114 -32.33 -8.74 -10.71
CA PHE A 114 -31.58 -9.83 -10.09
C PHE A 114 -30.20 -9.41 -9.60
N LEU A 115 -29.72 -10.08 -8.55
CA LEU A 115 -28.32 -10.01 -8.14
C LEU A 115 -27.51 -11.06 -8.89
N GLU A 116 -26.39 -10.61 -9.48
CA GLU A 116 -25.42 -11.49 -10.11
C GLU A 116 -24.79 -12.46 -9.10
N ASN A 117 -24.62 -13.73 -9.48
CA ASN A 117 -24.15 -14.79 -8.57
C ASN A 117 -22.75 -14.51 -7.98
N LYS A 118 -21.80 -14.04 -8.81
CA LYS A 118 -20.41 -13.80 -8.37
C LYS A 118 -20.18 -12.40 -7.82
N THR A 119 -20.57 -11.37 -8.57
CA THR A 119 -20.28 -9.96 -8.23
C THR A 119 -21.26 -9.40 -7.21
N ARG A 120 -22.44 -10.00 -7.05
CA ARG A 120 -23.53 -9.52 -6.18
C ARG A 120 -23.95 -8.08 -6.51
N ILE A 121 -23.81 -7.70 -7.78
CA ILE A 121 -24.30 -6.42 -8.31
C ILE A 121 -25.74 -6.62 -8.77
N PHE A 122 -26.60 -5.65 -8.45
CA PHE A 122 -28.00 -5.65 -8.89
C PHE A 122 -28.11 -5.18 -10.34
N THR A 123 -28.88 -5.93 -11.13
CA THR A 123 -29.21 -5.60 -12.51
C THR A 123 -30.73 -5.52 -12.66
N PRO A 124 -31.30 -4.35 -13.00
CA PRO A 124 -32.74 -4.21 -13.24
C PRO A 124 -33.17 -4.98 -14.49
N LEU A 125 -34.41 -5.49 -14.47
CA LEU A 125 -35.02 -6.10 -15.65
C LEU A 125 -35.53 -5.00 -16.58
N GLU A 126 -34.99 -4.94 -17.78
CA GLU A 126 -35.35 -3.95 -18.79
C GLU A 126 -35.79 -4.63 -20.08
N SER A 127 -36.83 -4.06 -20.70
CA SER A 127 -37.29 -4.47 -22.02
C SER A 127 -37.66 -3.23 -22.83
N PRO A 128 -37.06 -3.03 -24.03
CA PRO A 128 -37.48 -1.95 -24.92
C PRO A 128 -38.96 -2.06 -25.35
N GLN A 129 -39.50 -3.28 -25.37
CA GLN A 129 -40.90 -3.54 -25.72
C GLN A 129 -41.87 -3.23 -24.57
N PHE A 130 -41.41 -3.34 -23.32
CA PHE A 130 -42.22 -3.18 -22.11
C PHE A 130 -41.47 -2.29 -21.10
N PRO A 131 -41.33 -0.98 -21.35
CA PRO A 131 -40.61 -0.06 -20.47
C PRO A 131 -41.23 0.05 -19.07
N GLU A 132 -42.52 -0.25 -18.93
CA GLU A 132 -43.25 -0.25 -17.65
C GLU A 132 -42.65 -1.24 -16.63
N LEU A 133 -41.93 -2.28 -17.07
CA LEU A 133 -41.30 -3.28 -16.20
C LEU A 133 -40.35 -2.70 -15.15
N ARG A 134 -39.89 -1.45 -15.30
CA ARG A 134 -39.04 -0.76 -14.32
C ARG A 134 -39.79 -0.21 -13.11
N GLU A 135 -41.09 0.04 -13.22
CA GLU A 135 -41.86 0.77 -12.20
C GLU A 135 -43.13 0.02 -11.74
N ILE A 136 -43.48 -1.09 -12.39
CA ILE A 136 -44.62 -1.89 -11.93
C ILE A 136 -44.33 -2.60 -10.60
N THR A 137 -45.40 -2.88 -9.85
CA THR A 137 -45.34 -3.77 -8.70
C THR A 137 -45.37 -5.23 -9.15
N VAL A 138 -44.36 -5.99 -8.72
CA VAL A 138 -44.22 -7.43 -8.98
C VAL A 138 -44.47 -8.19 -7.69
N TRP A 139 -45.57 -8.96 -7.65
CA TRP A 139 -46.02 -9.70 -6.46
C TRP A 139 -45.45 -11.10 -6.37
N ALA A 140 -45.13 -11.74 -7.49
CA ALA A 140 -44.64 -13.11 -7.50
C ALA A 140 -43.64 -13.35 -8.64
N LEU A 141 -42.62 -14.14 -8.34
CA LEU A 141 -41.59 -14.58 -9.27
C LEU A 141 -41.42 -16.09 -9.21
N ALA A 142 -41.28 -16.73 -10.37
CA ALA A 142 -40.94 -18.14 -10.42
C ALA A 142 -40.12 -18.49 -11.67
N GLN A 143 -39.24 -19.48 -11.55
CA GLN A 143 -38.54 -20.07 -12.69
C GLN A 143 -39.16 -21.42 -13.07
N THR A 144 -39.45 -21.61 -14.35
CA THR A 144 -39.82 -22.94 -14.88
C THR A 144 -38.57 -23.75 -15.26
N PRO A 145 -38.61 -25.10 -15.28
CA PRO A 145 -37.42 -25.95 -15.54
C PRO A 145 -36.70 -25.71 -16.88
N ASN A 146 -37.35 -25.05 -17.84
CA ASN A 146 -36.77 -24.64 -19.11
C ASN A 146 -35.95 -23.32 -19.02
N GLY A 147 -35.86 -22.71 -17.83
CA GLY A 147 -35.11 -21.51 -17.55
C GLY A 147 -35.89 -20.20 -17.68
N ASP A 148 -37.17 -20.23 -18.08
CA ASP A 148 -37.98 -19.01 -18.18
C ASP A 148 -38.30 -18.43 -16.79
N ILE A 149 -38.21 -17.11 -16.68
CA ILE A 149 -38.63 -16.37 -15.49
C ILE A 149 -40.01 -15.78 -15.73
N TRP A 150 -40.95 -16.10 -14.85
CA TRP A 150 -42.32 -15.61 -14.88
C TRP A 150 -42.52 -14.54 -13.80
N LEU A 151 -43.21 -13.46 -14.17
CA LEU A 151 -43.46 -12.30 -13.32
C LEU A 151 -44.95 -12.02 -13.22
N GLY A 152 -45.50 -12.16 -12.02
CA GLY A 152 -46.88 -11.80 -11.69
C GLY A 152 -46.93 -10.37 -11.18
N THR A 153 -47.79 -9.58 -11.80
CA THR A 153 -47.86 -8.15 -11.52
C THR A 153 -49.16 -7.79 -10.83
N ALA A 154 -49.16 -6.66 -10.12
CA ALA A 154 -50.36 -6.20 -9.43
C ALA A 154 -51.51 -5.84 -10.39
N THR A 155 -51.19 -5.31 -11.59
CA THR A 155 -52.18 -4.70 -12.49
C THR A 155 -51.95 -4.92 -13.99
N HIS A 156 -50.81 -5.46 -14.43
CA HIS A 156 -50.39 -5.51 -15.85
C HIS A 156 -50.30 -6.93 -16.41
N GLY A 157 -50.94 -7.90 -15.74
CA GLY A 157 -50.97 -9.29 -16.13
C GLY A 157 -49.69 -10.05 -15.77
N LEU A 158 -49.35 -11.02 -16.61
CA LEU A 158 -48.25 -11.96 -16.44
C LEU A 158 -47.19 -11.72 -17.51
N TYR A 159 -45.93 -11.64 -17.11
CA TYR A 159 -44.80 -11.58 -18.04
C TYR A 159 -43.99 -12.87 -18.00
N ARG A 160 -43.46 -13.27 -19.16
CA ARG A 160 -42.51 -14.37 -19.32
C ARG A 160 -41.25 -13.83 -19.96
N ARG A 161 -40.13 -13.97 -19.27
CA ARG A 161 -38.79 -13.68 -19.79
C ARG A 161 -38.05 -14.98 -20.09
N ARG A 162 -37.70 -15.19 -21.35
CA ARG A 162 -36.91 -16.35 -21.77
C ARG A 162 -35.42 -16.16 -21.46
N PRO A 163 -34.61 -17.24 -21.43
CA PRO A 163 -33.16 -17.15 -21.25
C PRO A 163 -32.46 -16.25 -22.28
N ASP A 164 -32.98 -16.16 -23.51
CA ASP A 164 -32.47 -15.29 -24.59
C ASP A 164 -32.74 -13.80 -24.37
N GLY A 165 -33.50 -13.44 -23.33
CA GLY A 165 -33.87 -12.07 -23.00
C GLY A 165 -35.19 -11.59 -23.63
N SER A 166 -35.83 -12.39 -24.48
CA SER A 166 -37.15 -12.05 -25.02
C SER A 166 -38.21 -12.05 -23.94
N VAL A 167 -39.11 -11.07 -23.99
CA VAL A 167 -40.21 -10.91 -23.03
C VAL A 167 -41.55 -11.03 -23.75
N GLN A 168 -42.50 -11.72 -23.12
CA GLN A 168 -43.87 -11.87 -23.60
C GLN A 168 -44.86 -11.52 -22.48
N ARG A 169 -45.96 -10.85 -22.81
CA ARG A 169 -47.03 -10.47 -21.87
C ARG A 169 -48.31 -11.26 -22.13
N PHE A 170 -49.00 -11.65 -21.06
CA PHE A 170 -50.31 -12.28 -21.05
C PHE A 170 -51.25 -11.45 -20.18
N THR A 171 -52.47 -11.18 -20.66
CA THR A 171 -53.47 -10.36 -19.97
C THR A 171 -54.81 -11.11 -19.88
N SER A 172 -55.73 -10.59 -19.07
CA SER A 172 -57.09 -11.08 -18.99
C SER A 172 -57.89 -10.58 -20.19
N VAL A 173 -58.60 -11.51 -20.83
CA VAL A 173 -59.56 -11.20 -21.88
C VAL A 173 -60.92 -11.75 -21.42
N PRO A 174 -61.94 -10.88 -21.25
CA PRO A 174 -63.27 -11.32 -20.86
C PRO A 174 -63.83 -12.35 -21.84
N GLY A 175 -64.28 -13.50 -21.32
CA GLY A 175 -64.85 -14.60 -22.10
C GLY A 175 -63.85 -15.55 -22.79
N ASP A 176 -62.55 -15.33 -22.65
CA ASP A 176 -61.52 -16.23 -23.18
C ASP A 176 -60.92 -17.11 -22.06
N ASP A 177 -61.30 -18.39 -22.07
CA ASP A 177 -60.83 -19.41 -21.10
C ASP A 177 -59.35 -19.76 -21.28
N THR A 178 -58.70 -19.27 -22.35
CA THR A 178 -57.26 -19.40 -22.60
C THR A 178 -56.45 -18.15 -22.22
N SER A 179 -57.10 -17.17 -21.59
CA SER A 179 -56.47 -15.95 -21.04
C SER A 179 -56.49 -15.96 -19.51
N LEU A 180 -55.76 -15.02 -18.88
CA LEU A 180 -55.77 -14.87 -17.42
C LEU A 180 -57.18 -14.57 -16.89
N PRO A 181 -57.60 -15.06 -15.72
CA PRO A 181 -58.88 -14.68 -15.13
C PRO A 181 -58.93 -13.20 -14.74
N ALA A 182 -57.83 -12.64 -14.22
CA ALA A 182 -57.64 -11.22 -13.98
C ALA A 182 -56.18 -10.80 -14.25
N ASP A 183 -55.93 -9.51 -14.50
CA ASP A 183 -54.58 -8.97 -14.73
C ASP A 183 -53.74 -8.85 -13.44
N SER A 184 -54.37 -9.01 -12.28
CA SER A 184 -53.68 -9.08 -10.99
C SER A 184 -53.33 -10.54 -10.69
N VAL A 185 -52.04 -10.84 -10.55
CA VAL A 185 -51.55 -12.19 -10.29
C VAL A 185 -50.85 -12.24 -8.94
N THR A 186 -51.45 -12.95 -7.98
CA THR A 186 -51.08 -12.91 -6.56
C THR A 186 -50.04 -13.95 -6.14
N GLY A 187 -49.84 -15.00 -6.94
CA GLY A 187 -48.86 -16.05 -6.63
C GLY A 187 -48.78 -17.11 -7.71
N PHE A 188 -47.65 -17.84 -7.76
CA PHE A 188 -47.43 -18.98 -8.63
C PHE A 188 -46.92 -20.18 -7.87
N GLU A 189 -47.24 -21.36 -8.37
CA GLU A 189 -46.67 -22.62 -7.90
C GLU A 189 -46.24 -23.48 -9.08
N VAL A 190 -44.95 -23.75 -9.17
CA VAL A 190 -44.34 -24.46 -10.31
C VAL A 190 -44.14 -25.93 -9.98
N ALA A 191 -44.77 -26.80 -10.77
CA ALA A 191 -44.60 -28.23 -10.70
C ALA A 191 -43.28 -28.68 -11.36
N PRO A 192 -42.69 -29.80 -10.92
CA PRO A 192 -41.44 -30.31 -11.49
C PRO A 192 -41.48 -30.64 -13.01
N ASP A 193 -42.68 -30.88 -13.55
CA ASP A 193 -42.91 -31.15 -14.97
C ASP A 193 -42.96 -29.86 -15.84
N GLY A 194 -42.87 -28.68 -15.21
CA GLY A 194 -42.96 -27.37 -15.86
C GLY A 194 -44.39 -26.83 -16.02
N THR A 195 -45.40 -27.57 -15.58
CA THR A 195 -46.74 -27.02 -15.34
C THR A 195 -46.65 -26.03 -14.19
N PHE A 196 -47.34 -24.90 -14.26
CA PHE A 196 -47.46 -24.05 -13.06
C PHE A 196 -48.83 -23.43 -12.94
N TRP A 197 -49.21 -23.20 -11.69
CA TRP A 197 -50.51 -22.69 -11.28
C TRP A 197 -50.39 -21.24 -10.89
N MET A 198 -51.43 -20.45 -11.11
CA MET A 198 -51.44 -19.03 -10.77
C MET A 198 -52.76 -18.61 -10.16
N GLY A 199 -52.64 -17.86 -9.06
CA GLY A 199 -53.75 -17.29 -8.32
C GLY A 199 -54.06 -15.90 -8.82
N THR A 200 -55.34 -15.62 -9.05
CA THR A 200 -55.81 -14.27 -9.34
C THR A 200 -57.07 -13.97 -8.52
N PRO A 201 -57.40 -12.71 -8.27
CA PRO A 201 -58.68 -12.33 -7.68
C PRO A 201 -59.89 -12.77 -8.53
N GLY A 202 -59.70 -13.09 -9.81
CA GLY A 202 -60.74 -13.53 -10.73
C GLY A 202 -60.85 -15.05 -10.92
N GLY A 203 -59.95 -15.85 -10.34
CA GLY A 203 -59.90 -17.29 -10.61
C GLY A 203 -58.51 -17.91 -10.48
N LEU A 204 -58.48 -19.25 -10.47
CA LEU A 204 -57.27 -20.05 -10.64
C LEU A 204 -57.01 -20.26 -12.15
N ALA A 205 -55.74 -20.19 -12.57
CA ALA A 205 -55.33 -20.59 -13.91
C ALA A 205 -54.10 -21.50 -13.87
N ARG A 206 -53.91 -22.28 -14.94
CA ARG A 206 -52.81 -23.23 -15.11
C ARG A 206 -52.13 -23.00 -16.46
N TRP A 207 -50.81 -22.99 -16.46
CA TRP A 207 -50.00 -23.09 -17.66
C TRP A 207 -49.60 -24.55 -17.89
N ASN A 208 -49.99 -25.12 -19.03
CA ASN A 208 -49.74 -26.53 -19.37
C ASN A 208 -48.45 -26.75 -20.21
N GLY A 209 -47.58 -25.74 -20.30
CA GLY A 209 -46.40 -25.74 -21.18
C GLY A 209 -46.64 -25.03 -22.53
N THR A 210 -47.88 -24.93 -22.99
CA THR A 210 -48.23 -24.35 -24.31
C THR A 210 -49.22 -23.20 -24.24
N ARG A 211 -50.23 -23.28 -23.36
CA ARG A 211 -51.29 -22.27 -23.20
C ARG A 211 -51.72 -22.12 -21.74
N LEU A 212 -52.40 -21.02 -21.45
CA LEU A 212 -53.11 -20.81 -20.20
C LEU A 212 -54.49 -21.48 -20.27
N GLU A 213 -54.94 -22.02 -19.15
CA GLU A 213 -56.25 -22.63 -18.98
C GLU A 213 -56.83 -22.20 -17.63
N ARG A 214 -58.04 -21.64 -17.62
CA ARG A 214 -58.75 -21.30 -16.38
C ARG A 214 -59.29 -22.57 -15.71
N VAL A 215 -59.20 -22.63 -14.38
CA VAL A 215 -59.65 -23.78 -13.59
C VAL A 215 -60.61 -23.29 -12.50
N ALA A 216 -61.81 -23.87 -12.46
CA ALA A 216 -62.84 -23.48 -11.50
C ALA A 216 -62.57 -24.10 -10.12
N LEU A 217 -62.75 -23.29 -9.07
CA LEU A 217 -62.70 -23.75 -7.69
C LEU A 217 -64.05 -24.37 -7.27
N PRO A 218 -64.06 -25.42 -6.44
CA PRO A 218 -65.31 -26.00 -5.92
C PRO A 218 -66.10 -25.09 -4.96
N GLY A 219 -65.44 -24.04 -4.43
CA GLY A 219 -65.99 -23.15 -3.42
C GLY A 219 -67.01 -22.14 -3.93
N SER A 220 -67.55 -21.37 -2.99
CA SER A 220 -68.51 -20.28 -3.29
C SER A 220 -67.85 -19.06 -3.94
N SER A 221 -66.54 -18.90 -3.74
CA SER A 221 -65.71 -17.88 -4.37
C SER A 221 -64.73 -18.51 -5.35
N GLN A 222 -64.52 -17.83 -6.48
CA GLN A 222 -63.47 -18.19 -7.44
C GLN A 222 -62.16 -17.44 -7.17
N ALA A 223 -62.18 -16.42 -6.32
CA ALA A 223 -61.01 -15.61 -6.03
C ALA A 223 -60.00 -16.39 -5.19
N VAL A 224 -58.78 -16.55 -5.72
CA VAL A 224 -57.70 -17.28 -5.07
C VAL A 224 -57.00 -16.38 -4.05
N ASN A 225 -56.87 -16.86 -2.82
CA ASN A 225 -56.14 -16.18 -1.75
C ASN A 225 -54.74 -16.75 -1.56
N ARG A 226 -54.61 -18.08 -1.44
CA ARG A 226 -53.31 -18.75 -1.24
C ARG A 226 -53.21 -20.00 -2.10
N LEU A 227 -51.99 -20.27 -2.56
CA LEU A 227 -51.59 -21.49 -3.25
C LEU A 227 -50.43 -22.14 -2.51
N TYR A 228 -50.41 -23.47 -2.51
CA TYR A 228 -49.25 -24.25 -2.09
C TYR A 228 -49.23 -25.55 -2.87
N LEU A 229 -48.16 -25.81 -3.62
CA LEU A 229 -48.01 -27.06 -4.36
C LEU A 229 -47.13 -28.04 -3.60
N GLU A 230 -47.62 -29.26 -3.41
CA GLU A 230 -46.80 -30.31 -2.81
C GLU A 230 -45.58 -30.61 -3.69
N ARG A 231 -44.44 -30.94 -3.06
CA ARG A 231 -43.19 -31.25 -3.78
C ARG A 231 -43.32 -32.38 -4.81
N SER A 232 -44.32 -33.26 -4.68
CA SER A 232 -44.60 -34.28 -5.70
C SER A 232 -45.11 -33.69 -7.02
N GLY A 233 -45.65 -32.47 -7.01
CA GLY A 233 -46.35 -31.84 -8.13
C GLY A 233 -47.80 -32.33 -8.32
N ASP A 234 -48.21 -33.37 -7.59
CA ASP A 234 -49.50 -34.04 -7.81
C ASP A 234 -50.68 -33.28 -7.20
N THR A 235 -50.43 -32.42 -6.19
CA THR A 235 -51.49 -31.80 -5.40
C THR A 235 -51.18 -30.35 -5.08
N LEU A 236 -52.07 -29.49 -5.57
CA LEU A 236 -52.15 -28.08 -5.27
C LEU A 236 -53.17 -27.87 -4.16
N TRP A 237 -52.77 -27.22 -3.10
CA TRP A 237 -53.65 -26.74 -2.04
C TRP A 237 -54.03 -25.30 -2.33
N VAL A 238 -55.33 -25.01 -2.36
CA VAL A 238 -55.87 -23.69 -2.68
C VAL A 238 -56.81 -23.24 -1.58
N SER A 239 -56.68 -21.98 -1.16
CA SER A 239 -57.72 -21.31 -0.37
C SER A 239 -58.34 -20.16 -1.14
N ASP A 240 -59.66 -20.00 -0.96
CA ASP A 240 -60.40 -18.89 -1.54
C ASP A 240 -60.46 -17.67 -0.59
N LEU A 241 -60.93 -16.52 -1.09
CA LEU A 241 -61.09 -15.31 -0.27
C LEU A 241 -62.16 -15.43 0.84
N THR A 242 -63.05 -16.43 0.78
CA THR A 242 -64.02 -16.70 1.85
C THR A 242 -63.46 -17.58 2.97
N GLY A 243 -62.26 -18.12 2.76
CA GLY A 243 -61.50 -18.95 3.69
C GLY A 243 -61.82 -20.44 3.59
N ASP A 244 -62.45 -20.89 2.49
CA ASP A 244 -62.60 -22.32 2.21
C ASP A 244 -61.31 -22.87 1.61
N PHE A 245 -61.02 -24.13 1.93
CA PHE A 245 -59.73 -24.76 1.64
C PHE A 245 -59.92 -26.10 0.92
N PHE A 246 -59.26 -26.26 -0.23
CA PHE A 246 -59.42 -27.39 -1.12
C PHE A 246 -58.08 -27.96 -1.55
N GLY A 247 -58.00 -29.28 -1.64
CA GLY A 247 -56.93 -29.96 -2.38
C GLY A 247 -57.35 -30.16 -3.82
N MET A 248 -56.47 -29.88 -4.77
CA MET A 248 -56.69 -30.06 -6.20
C MET A 248 -55.57 -30.92 -6.77
N LYS A 249 -55.93 -31.91 -7.58
CA LYS A 249 -54.96 -32.70 -8.34
C LYS A 249 -54.45 -31.90 -9.54
N ALA A 250 -53.35 -32.38 -10.13
CA ALA A 250 -52.80 -31.82 -11.37
C ALA A 250 -53.84 -31.74 -12.51
N ASP A 251 -54.84 -32.62 -12.55
CA ASP A 251 -55.93 -32.64 -13.54
C ASP A 251 -57.08 -31.64 -13.25
N GLY A 252 -57.02 -30.91 -12.13
CA GLY A 252 -58.05 -29.97 -11.69
C GLY A 252 -59.16 -30.58 -10.83
N GLN A 253 -59.13 -31.88 -10.54
CA GLN A 253 -60.14 -32.52 -9.67
C GLN A 253 -59.85 -32.31 -8.18
N ALA A 254 -60.90 -32.22 -7.36
CA ALA A 254 -60.75 -32.10 -5.91
C ALA A 254 -60.14 -33.37 -5.28
N ARG A 255 -59.22 -33.18 -4.33
CA ARG A 255 -58.60 -34.22 -3.50
C ARG A 255 -59.07 -34.05 -2.05
N PRO A 256 -59.46 -35.13 -1.35
CA PRO A 256 -59.81 -35.05 0.06
C PRO A 256 -58.59 -34.71 0.92
N GLN A 257 -58.84 -34.09 2.08
CA GLN A 257 -57.81 -33.76 3.05
C GLN A 257 -57.18 -35.04 3.66
N PRO A 258 -55.85 -35.11 3.82
CA PRO A 258 -55.16 -36.31 4.30
C PRO A 258 -55.17 -36.47 5.83
N TRP A 259 -55.64 -35.48 6.59
CA TRP A 259 -55.79 -35.53 8.05
C TRP A 259 -57.24 -35.78 8.46
N ARG A 260 -57.45 -36.28 9.69
CA ARG A 260 -58.80 -36.48 10.23
C ARG A 260 -59.31 -35.18 10.83
N ASP A 261 -60.40 -34.67 10.27
CA ASP A 261 -61.11 -33.52 10.83
C ASP A 261 -62.05 -33.99 11.95
N ILE A 262 -61.53 -34.11 13.19
CA ILE A 262 -62.32 -34.57 14.35
C ILE A 262 -62.91 -33.37 15.12
N SER A 263 -62.61 -32.14 14.72
CA SER A 263 -62.97 -30.97 15.50
C SER A 263 -63.35 -29.80 14.61
N HIS A 264 -64.66 -29.57 14.46
CA HIS A 264 -65.28 -28.33 14.01
C HIS A 264 -64.83 -27.04 14.78
N LYS A 265 -63.83 -27.12 15.66
CA LYS A 265 -63.25 -25.99 16.41
C LYS A 265 -62.05 -25.34 15.72
N GLN A 266 -61.34 -26.01 14.80
CA GLN A 266 -60.18 -25.46 14.11
C GLN A 266 -60.44 -25.33 12.61
N ARG A 267 -60.62 -24.10 12.13
CA ARG A 267 -60.72 -23.81 10.69
C ARG A 267 -59.32 -23.72 10.10
N ILE A 268 -59.03 -24.54 9.09
CA ILE A 268 -57.79 -24.49 8.32
C ILE A 268 -57.91 -23.40 7.25
N LEU A 269 -56.96 -22.47 7.25
CA LEU A 269 -56.87 -21.35 6.31
C LEU A 269 -55.97 -21.68 5.12
N GLY A 270 -55.01 -22.60 5.30
CA GLY A 270 -54.13 -23.07 4.24
C GLY A 270 -53.11 -24.10 4.72
N VAL A 271 -52.42 -24.74 3.78
CA VAL A 271 -51.18 -25.48 4.06
C VAL A 271 -50.03 -24.51 3.91
N LEU A 272 -49.20 -24.41 4.95
CA LEU A 272 -47.97 -23.62 4.93
C LEU A 272 -46.83 -24.43 4.31
N LEU A 273 -46.71 -25.70 4.68
CA LEU A 273 -45.64 -26.57 4.24
C LEU A 273 -45.99 -28.04 4.45
N HIS A 274 -45.59 -28.89 3.49
CA HIS A 274 -45.48 -30.33 3.64
C HIS A 274 -44.00 -30.69 3.70
N ASP A 275 -43.50 -31.03 4.89
CA ASP A 275 -42.07 -31.23 5.12
C ASP A 275 -41.56 -32.61 4.63
N ARG A 276 -40.23 -32.80 4.54
CA ARG A 276 -39.62 -34.10 4.14
C ARG A 276 -39.94 -35.24 5.11
N GLY A 277 -40.37 -34.91 6.33
CA GLY A 277 -40.83 -35.87 7.32
C GLY A 277 -42.24 -36.40 7.07
N GLY A 278 -42.94 -35.90 6.05
CA GLY A 278 -44.32 -36.26 5.74
C GLY A 278 -45.35 -35.59 6.65
N ARG A 279 -44.98 -34.48 7.30
CA ARG A 279 -45.85 -33.72 8.21
C ARG A 279 -46.42 -32.51 7.50
N TYR A 280 -47.70 -32.25 7.76
CA TYR A 280 -48.40 -31.08 7.26
C TYR A 280 -48.37 -29.98 8.33
N TRP A 281 -47.80 -28.85 7.95
CA TRP A 281 -47.84 -27.60 8.68
C TRP A 281 -48.95 -26.74 8.10
N LEU A 282 -49.94 -26.46 8.93
CA LEU A 282 -51.20 -25.85 8.54
C LEU A 282 -51.29 -24.47 9.18
N ASP A 283 -51.81 -23.51 8.42
CA ASP A 283 -52.30 -22.27 8.97
C ASP A 283 -53.74 -22.49 9.42
N ALA A 284 -54.01 -22.28 10.70
CA ALA A 284 -55.33 -22.47 11.29
C ALA A 284 -55.73 -21.22 12.08
N ASN A 285 -57.03 -21.04 12.31
CA ASN A 285 -57.54 -19.97 13.20
C ASN A 285 -56.92 -19.99 14.62
N GLY A 286 -56.35 -21.13 15.03
CA GLY A 286 -55.64 -21.31 16.30
C GLY A 286 -54.15 -20.96 16.29
N GLY A 287 -53.58 -20.61 15.13
CA GLY A 287 -52.14 -20.50 14.90
C GLY A 287 -51.63 -21.62 13.99
N ILE A 288 -50.43 -22.13 14.26
CA ILE A 288 -49.85 -23.24 13.49
C ILE A 288 -50.49 -24.57 13.92
N GLY A 289 -51.05 -25.30 12.95
CA GLY A 289 -51.46 -26.69 13.10
C GLY A 289 -50.39 -27.65 12.58
N LEU A 290 -50.16 -28.74 13.30
CA LEU A 290 -49.33 -29.87 12.88
C LEU A 290 -50.21 -31.10 12.69
N ALA A 291 -50.18 -31.68 11.49
CA ALA A 291 -50.93 -32.89 11.18
C ALA A 291 -50.03 -33.98 10.58
N PHE A 292 -50.39 -35.23 10.87
CA PHE A 292 -49.83 -36.41 10.24
C PHE A 292 -50.93 -37.09 9.41
N SER A 293 -50.56 -37.73 8.30
CA SER A 293 -51.53 -38.46 7.48
C SER A 293 -52.34 -39.46 8.32
N GLY A 294 -53.67 -39.38 8.24
CA GLY A 294 -54.60 -40.22 8.98
C GLY A 294 -54.72 -39.94 10.49
N LYS A 295 -54.05 -38.91 11.03
CA LYS A 295 -54.13 -38.48 12.44
C LYS A 295 -54.80 -37.12 12.59
N ASP A 296 -55.06 -36.75 13.84
CA ASP A 296 -55.68 -35.49 14.23
C ASP A 296 -54.68 -34.34 14.14
N ILE A 297 -55.21 -33.14 13.89
CA ILE A 297 -54.46 -31.88 13.91
C ILE A 297 -54.11 -31.53 15.36
N ARG A 298 -52.85 -31.18 15.61
CA ARG A 298 -52.35 -30.69 16.90
C ARG A 298 -51.95 -29.23 16.77
N ASN A 299 -52.41 -28.37 17.68
CA ASN A 299 -51.97 -26.98 17.70
C ASN A 299 -50.53 -26.89 18.20
N VAL A 300 -49.69 -26.10 17.52
CA VAL A 300 -48.33 -25.82 17.93
C VAL A 300 -48.32 -24.54 18.77
N PRO A 301 -47.91 -24.60 20.06
CA PRO A 301 -47.82 -23.41 20.89
C PRO A 301 -46.64 -22.53 20.43
N ILE A 302 -46.92 -21.25 20.20
CA ILE A 302 -45.92 -20.26 19.78
C ILE A 302 -45.69 -19.29 20.92
N TYR A 303 -44.51 -19.32 21.51
CA TYR A 303 -44.14 -18.44 22.60
C TYR A 303 -43.26 -17.31 22.09
N SER A 304 -43.65 -16.06 22.36
CA SER A 304 -42.85 -14.88 22.04
C SER A 304 -42.25 -14.32 23.32
N PHE A 305 -40.92 -14.19 23.34
CA PHE A 305 -40.20 -13.60 24.47
C PHE A 305 -40.54 -12.10 24.60
N SER A 306 -40.64 -11.38 23.49
CA SER A 306 -41.03 -9.96 23.50
C SER A 306 -42.45 -9.74 24.04
N ALA A 307 -43.39 -10.62 23.69
CA ALA A 307 -44.76 -10.57 24.21
C ALA A 307 -44.93 -11.24 25.59
N HIS A 308 -43.88 -11.87 26.13
CA HIS A 308 -43.91 -12.60 27.41
C HIS A 308 -45.03 -13.65 27.49
N GLY A 309 -45.35 -14.33 26.39
CA GLY A 309 -46.53 -15.21 26.34
C GLY A 309 -46.75 -15.94 25.03
N LEU A 310 -47.83 -16.74 25.00
CA LEU A 310 -48.31 -17.38 23.78
C LEU A 310 -48.89 -16.33 22.83
N VAL A 311 -48.44 -16.34 21.58
CA VAL A 311 -48.90 -15.43 20.53
C VAL A 311 -49.60 -16.19 19.43
N LYS A 312 -50.51 -15.49 18.75
CA LYS A 312 -51.10 -15.92 17.48
C LYS A 312 -50.61 -14.97 16.39
N ARG A 313 -50.21 -15.53 15.26
CA ARG A 313 -49.67 -14.78 14.12
C ARG A 313 -50.43 -15.15 12.86
N ASN A 314 -50.43 -14.23 11.89
CA ASN A 314 -50.92 -14.48 10.55
C ASN A 314 -49.75 -14.99 9.70
N TRP A 315 -49.70 -16.29 9.45
CA TRP A 315 -48.61 -16.95 8.74
C TRP A 315 -48.82 -16.79 7.24
N ILE A 316 -47.79 -16.34 6.53
CA ILE A 316 -47.88 -16.05 5.09
C ILE A 316 -47.01 -16.95 4.24
N ALA A 317 -45.86 -17.38 4.77
CA ALA A 317 -44.97 -18.30 4.09
C ALA A 317 -44.31 -19.26 5.08
N ALA A 318 -43.98 -20.46 4.60
CA ALA A 318 -43.09 -21.36 5.29
C ALA A 318 -42.12 -22.02 4.32
N TYR A 319 -40.92 -22.31 4.82
CA TYR A 319 -39.84 -22.85 4.02
C TYR A 319 -39.09 -23.94 4.78
N GLU A 320 -38.80 -25.06 4.12
CA GLU A 320 -37.92 -26.10 4.66
C GLU A 320 -36.54 -25.98 4.00
N ASP A 321 -35.53 -25.69 4.82
CA ASP A 321 -34.17 -25.53 4.34
C ASP A 321 -33.50 -26.85 3.94
N ARG A 322 -32.30 -26.76 3.35
CA ARG A 322 -31.53 -27.96 2.94
C ARG A 322 -31.26 -28.91 4.11
N GLU A 323 -31.08 -28.39 5.32
CA GLU A 323 -30.72 -29.14 6.54
C GLU A 323 -31.94 -29.80 7.20
N GLY A 324 -33.16 -29.35 6.86
CA GLY A 324 -34.43 -29.83 7.41
C GLY A 324 -34.97 -28.94 8.54
N GLY A 325 -34.40 -27.75 8.74
CA GLY A 325 -34.98 -26.70 9.57
C GLY A 325 -36.18 -26.08 8.87
N LEU A 326 -37.12 -25.57 9.67
CA LEU A 326 -38.37 -25.00 9.18
C LEU A 326 -38.44 -23.53 9.55
N TRP A 327 -38.72 -22.71 8.55
CA TRP A 327 -38.85 -21.28 8.65
C TRP A 327 -40.31 -20.90 8.44
N PHE A 328 -40.85 -20.01 9.28
CA PHE A 328 -42.21 -19.50 9.16
C PHE A 328 -42.15 -17.98 9.20
N ALA A 329 -42.64 -17.34 8.14
CA ALA A 329 -42.80 -15.90 8.09
C ALA A 329 -44.25 -15.53 8.45
N ALA A 330 -44.37 -14.53 9.32
CA ALA A 330 -45.62 -13.90 9.64
C ALA A 330 -45.71 -12.53 8.96
N LEU A 331 -46.94 -12.07 8.67
CA LEU A 331 -47.17 -10.72 8.15
C LEU A 331 -46.67 -9.64 9.13
N GLU A 332 -46.78 -9.92 10.43
CA GLU A 332 -46.30 -9.08 11.53
C GLU A 332 -45.69 -9.96 12.62
N GLY A 333 -44.59 -9.49 13.24
CA GLY A 333 -43.93 -10.21 14.33
C GLY A 333 -42.79 -11.13 13.89
N GLY A 334 -42.17 -10.85 12.75
CA GLY A 334 -40.85 -11.36 12.38
C GLY A 334 -40.82 -12.77 11.82
N LEU A 335 -39.61 -13.33 11.82
CA LEU A 335 -39.29 -14.64 11.28
C LEU A 335 -39.21 -15.68 12.39
N TRP A 336 -39.74 -16.86 12.18
CA TRP A 336 -39.72 -17.95 13.17
C TRP A 336 -38.97 -19.15 12.61
N HIS A 337 -38.13 -19.75 13.44
CA HIS A 337 -37.26 -20.85 13.03
C HIS A 337 -37.38 -22.04 13.99
N LEU A 338 -37.68 -23.20 13.43
CA LEU A 338 -37.46 -24.51 14.05
C LEU A 338 -36.15 -25.09 13.53
N PRO A 339 -35.14 -25.30 14.37
CA PRO A 339 -33.84 -25.78 13.92
C PRO A 339 -33.96 -27.17 13.27
N PRO A 340 -32.99 -27.56 12.43
CA PRO A 340 -32.87 -28.94 11.98
C PRO A 340 -32.89 -29.89 13.17
N HIS A 341 -33.64 -31.00 13.08
CA HIS A 341 -33.77 -31.98 14.15
C HIS A 341 -34.46 -31.48 15.43
N TRP A 342 -35.29 -30.43 15.34
CA TRP A 342 -36.16 -29.95 16.43
C TRP A 342 -37.01 -31.06 17.08
N ASP A 343 -37.24 -32.18 16.40
CA ASP A 343 -37.98 -33.34 16.89
C ASP A 343 -37.12 -34.38 17.64
N MET A 344 -35.84 -34.06 17.94
CA MET A 344 -34.98 -34.89 18.80
C MET A 344 -35.30 -34.75 20.28
N PHE A 345 -35.57 -33.52 20.72
CA PHE A 345 -35.89 -33.21 22.11
C PHE A 345 -37.37 -32.84 22.20
N ALA A 346 -38.09 -33.59 23.01
CA ALA A 346 -39.41 -33.19 23.44
C ALA A 346 -39.27 -32.29 24.67
N VAL A 347 -39.85 -31.09 24.61
CA VAL A 347 -39.85 -30.12 25.71
C VAL A 347 -41.26 -29.98 26.23
N LEU A 348 -41.46 -30.36 27.48
CA LEU A 348 -42.72 -30.21 28.21
C LEU A 348 -42.57 -29.06 29.18
N SER A 349 -43.14 -27.90 28.83
CA SER A 349 -43.07 -26.67 29.63
C SER A 349 -44.35 -26.41 30.41
N HIS A 350 -44.23 -25.79 31.59
CA HIS A 350 -45.37 -25.45 32.43
C HIS A 350 -46.24 -24.36 31.79
N HIS A 351 -47.54 -24.60 31.73
CA HIS A 351 -48.53 -23.61 31.30
C HIS A 351 -49.69 -23.57 32.29
N SER A 352 -49.91 -22.42 32.94
CA SER A 352 -50.88 -22.26 34.04
C SER A 352 -52.32 -22.69 33.69
N ASN A 353 -52.70 -22.63 32.42
CA ASN A 353 -54.07 -22.93 31.94
C ASN A 353 -54.18 -24.24 31.14
N ALA A 354 -53.11 -25.03 31.00
CA ALA A 354 -53.12 -26.27 30.20
C ALA A 354 -53.11 -27.52 31.10
N LEU A 355 -54.19 -28.30 31.04
CA LEU A 355 -54.41 -29.54 31.82
C LEU A 355 -53.36 -30.64 31.59
N GLN A 356 -52.62 -30.60 30.49
CA GLN A 356 -51.58 -31.59 30.13
C GLN A 356 -50.15 -31.01 30.17
N SER A 357 -49.96 -29.86 30.81
CA SER A 357 -48.61 -29.32 31.07
C SER A 357 -48.09 -29.76 32.45
N PRO A 358 -46.76 -29.81 32.67
CA PRO A 358 -46.19 -30.07 33.99
C PRO A 358 -46.77 -29.10 35.01
N ALA A 359 -47.22 -29.57 36.17
CA ALA A 359 -47.74 -28.70 37.22
C ALA A 359 -46.61 -27.87 37.86
N ASN A 360 -45.41 -28.43 37.93
CA ASN A 360 -44.21 -27.78 38.44
C ASN A 360 -43.53 -26.91 37.35
N PRO A 361 -43.34 -25.60 37.58
CA PRO A 361 -42.62 -24.72 36.65
C PRO A 361 -41.17 -25.16 36.36
N SER A 362 -40.46 -25.62 37.39
CA SER A 362 -39.08 -26.11 37.28
C SER A 362 -38.94 -27.40 38.07
N ILE A 363 -38.25 -28.37 37.49
CA ILE A 363 -38.10 -29.73 38.02
C ILE A 363 -36.83 -29.81 38.85
N THR A 364 -36.93 -30.31 40.08
CA THR A 364 -35.80 -30.35 41.03
C THR A 364 -35.32 -31.77 41.31
N ALA A 365 -36.17 -32.78 41.14
CA ALA A 365 -35.80 -34.18 41.34
C ALA A 365 -36.60 -35.11 40.42
N THR A 366 -35.93 -36.15 39.92
CA THR A 366 -36.55 -37.22 39.13
C THR A 366 -36.02 -38.58 39.58
N THR A 367 -36.80 -39.64 39.35
CA THR A 367 -36.32 -41.03 39.47
C THR A 367 -37.03 -41.88 38.41
N PRO A 368 -36.36 -42.88 37.81
CA PRO A 368 -37.05 -43.85 36.98
C PRO A 368 -38.12 -44.59 37.78
N ALA A 369 -39.26 -44.84 37.14
CA ALA A 369 -40.34 -45.60 37.73
C ALA A 369 -40.22 -47.08 37.38
N ALA A 370 -40.46 -47.99 38.34
CA ALA A 370 -40.45 -49.43 38.04
C ALA A 370 -41.56 -49.83 37.04
N SER A 371 -42.63 -49.05 36.95
CA SER A 371 -43.71 -49.19 35.96
C SER A 371 -43.33 -48.70 34.55
N GLY A 372 -42.13 -48.14 34.38
CA GLY A 372 -41.55 -47.75 33.10
C GLY A 372 -41.68 -46.29 32.70
N GLY A 373 -42.34 -45.46 33.51
CA GLY A 373 -42.32 -44.00 33.38
C GLY A 373 -41.22 -43.34 34.20
N ILE A 374 -41.39 -42.05 34.48
CA ILE A 374 -40.51 -41.26 35.34
C ILE A 374 -41.35 -40.57 36.41
N TRP A 375 -40.92 -40.67 37.66
CA TRP A 375 -41.42 -39.82 38.74
C TRP A 375 -40.71 -38.48 38.68
N LEU A 376 -41.46 -37.39 38.82
CA LEU A 376 -40.91 -36.04 38.84
C LEU A 376 -41.58 -35.16 39.89
N THR A 377 -40.81 -34.23 40.41
CA THR A 377 -41.29 -33.16 41.28
C THR A 377 -40.44 -31.92 41.11
N GLY A 378 -40.93 -30.78 41.61
CA GLY A 378 -40.30 -29.50 41.36
C GLY A 378 -40.72 -28.42 42.32
N THR A 379 -40.62 -27.17 41.86
CA THR A 379 -40.73 -25.97 42.70
C THR A 379 -42.11 -25.71 43.32
N LYS A 380 -43.16 -26.44 42.91
CA LYS A 380 -44.48 -26.42 43.57
C LYS A 380 -44.71 -27.61 44.52
N GLY A 381 -43.76 -28.54 44.61
CA GLY A 381 -43.88 -29.74 45.44
C GLY A 381 -44.99 -30.69 44.98
N VAL A 382 -45.39 -30.61 43.71
CA VAL A 382 -46.36 -31.55 43.12
C VAL A 382 -45.60 -32.81 42.72
N LEU A 383 -46.12 -34.00 43.05
CA LEU A 383 -45.61 -35.27 42.54
C LEU A 383 -46.39 -35.65 41.30
N GLU A 384 -45.66 -35.86 40.21
CA GLU A 384 -46.21 -36.21 38.91
C GLU A 384 -45.53 -37.47 38.38
N TYR A 385 -46.27 -38.18 37.53
CA TYR A 385 -45.80 -39.32 36.76
C TYR A 385 -45.80 -38.93 35.29
N LEU A 386 -44.65 -39.08 34.64
CA LEU A 386 -44.47 -38.86 33.20
C LEU A 386 -44.36 -40.20 32.50
N ASP A 387 -45.18 -40.39 31.46
CA ASP A 387 -44.94 -41.40 30.44
C ASP A 387 -44.03 -40.79 29.34
N PRO A 388 -42.74 -41.18 29.27
CA PRO A 388 -41.78 -40.60 28.33
C PRO A 388 -42.06 -40.98 26.87
N ALA A 389 -42.86 -42.02 26.62
CA ALA A 389 -43.24 -42.43 25.28
C ALA A 389 -44.33 -41.53 24.69
N THR A 390 -45.31 -41.15 25.51
CA THR A 390 -46.46 -40.35 25.05
C THR A 390 -46.36 -38.87 25.39
N GLY A 391 -45.52 -38.51 26.36
CA GLY A 391 -45.45 -37.16 26.95
C GLY A 391 -46.57 -36.89 27.95
N ASN A 392 -47.43 -37.86 28.24
CA ASN A 392 -48.55 -37.68 29.14
C ASN A 392 -48.06 -37.53 30.58
N LEU A 393 -48.53 -36.46 31.22
CA LEU A 393 -48.28 -36.15 32.62
C LEU A 393 -49.53 -36.44 33.45
N ARG A 394 -49.35 -37.16 34.55
CA ARG A 394 -50.39 -37.43 35.53
C ARG A 394 -49.97 -36.92 36.89
N GLN A 395 -50.74 -35.99 37.44
CA GLN A 395 -50.57 -35.54 38.81
C GLN A 395 -51.03 -36.63 39.80
N GLU A 396 -50.13 -37.08 40.67
CA GLU A 396 -50.44 -38.10 41.69
C GLU A 396 -50.71 -37.48 43.05
N ARG A 397 -49.95 -36.42 43.39
CA ARG A 397 -50.15 -35.66 44.62
C ARG A 397 -49.91 -34.16 44.42
N PRO A 398 -50.83 -33.29 44.86
CA PRO A 398 -50.66 -31.84 44.75
C PRO A 398 -49.58 -31.26 45.67
N LYS A 399 -49.24 -31.94 46.76
CA LYS A 399 -48.23 -31.46 47.71
C LYS A 399 -47.55 -32.61 48.45
N ILE A 400 -46.23 -32.73 48.28
CA ILE A 400 -45.42 -33.77 48.95
C ILE A 400 -44.82 -33.31 50.29
N GLY A 401 -44.56 -32.03 50.48
CA GLY A 401 -43.89 -31.46 51.67
C GLY A 401 -44.53 -30.15 52.13
N LYS A 402 -44.26 -29.73 53.38
CA LYS A 402 -44.64 -28.39 53.86
C LYS A 402 -43.84 -27.30 53.13
N TYR A 403 -42.55 -27.58 52.91
CA TYR A 403 -41.59 -26.81 52.10
C TYR A 403 -41.54 -27.36 50.66
N VAL A 404 -41.29 -26.47 49.69
CA VAL A 404 -41.86 -26.60 48.33
C VAL A 404 -40.92 -27.27 47.30
N ALA A 405 -39.67 -27.57 47.63
CA ALA A 405 -38.74 -28.22 46.68
C ALA A 405 -38.15 -29.51 47.28
N ALA A 406 -38.15 -30.58 46.48
CA ALA A 406 -37.45 -31.81 46.82
C ALA A 406 -35.99 -31.76 46.35
N ASP A 407 -35.09 -32.30 47.16
CA ASP A 407 -33.64 -32.30 46.91
C ASP A 407 -33.18 -33.53 46.14
N TYR A 408 -33.86 -34.67 46.34
CA TYR A 408 -33.56 -35.93 45.67
C TYR A 408 -34.75 -36.90 45.76
N MET A 409 -34.82 -37.84 44.83
CA MET A 409 -35.86 -38.88 44.80
C MET A 409 -35.25 -40.23 44.41
N LEU A 410 -35.81 -41.30 44.97
CA LEU A 410 -35.41 -42.67 44.69
C LEU A 410 -36.64 -43.58 44.73
N GLU A 411 -36.88 -44.37 43.69
CA GLU A 411 -37.78 -45.51 43.81
C GLU A 411 -37.00 -46.73 44.30
N SER A 412 -37.41 -47.28 45.43
CA SER A 412 -36.85 -48.50 46.00
C SER A 412 -37.27 -49.74 45.21
N ARG A 413 -36.54 -50.86 45.38
CA ARG A 413 -36.87 -52.15 44.75
C ARG A 413 -38.27 -52.67 45.15
N ALA A 414 -38.78 -52.27 46.30
CA ALA A 414 -40.13 -52.58 46.76
C ALA A 414 -41.23 -51.76 46.05
N GLY A 415 -40.86 -50.73 45.28
CA GLY A 415 -41.78 -49.84 44.58
C GLY A 415 -42.21 -48.61 45.39
N TYR A 416 -41.59 -48.34 46.54
CA TYR A 416 -41.83 -47.10 47.28
C TYR A 416 -41.00 -45.95 46.71
N VAL A 417 -41.62 -44.80 46.53
CA VAL A 417 -40.97 -43.56 46.09
C VAL A 417 -40.55 -42.77 47.32
N TRP A 418 -39.26 -42.71 47.58
CA TRP A 418 -38.63 -41.93 48.63
C TRP A 418 -38.25 -40.55 48.13
N ILE A 419 -38.66 -39.52 48.85
CA ILE A 419 -38.48 -38.13 48.47
C ILE A 419 -37.86 -37.38 49.65
N GLY A 420 -36.67 -36.83 49.43
CA GLY A 420 -36.02 -35.92 50.38
C GLY A 420 -36.58 -34.52 50.21
N VAL A 421 -37.23 -33.99 51.23
CA VAL A 421 -37.67 -32.59 51.29
C VAL A 421 -36.97 -31.90 52.46
N HIS A 422 -37.03 -30.58 52.51
CA HIS A 422 -36.42 -29.82 53.60
C HIS A 422 -36.94 -30.31 54.97
N ALA A 423 -36.03 -30.66 55.88
CA ALA A 423 -36.25 -31.25 57.21
C ALA A 423 -37.00 -32.61 57.29
N GLU A 424 -37.62 -33.10 56.21
CA GLU A 424 -38.40 -34.34 56.24
C GLU A 424 -37.94 -35.36 55.18
N LEU A 425 -38.05 -36.63 55.53
CA LEU A 425 -38.06 -37.73 54.57
C LEU A 425 -39.50 -38.15 54.31
N VAL A 426 -39.89 -38.23 53.04
CA VAL A 426 -41.25 -38.61 52.63
C VAL A 426 -41.19 -39.92 51.85
N ARG A 427 -42.11 -40.83 52.14
CA ARG A 427 -42.31 -42.06 51.37
C ARG A 427 -43.71 -42.08 50.80
N TYR A 428 -43.82 -42.21 49.48
CA TYR A 428 -45.07 -42.39 48.76
C TYR A 428 -45.16 -43.82 48.24
N ASP A 429 -46.32 -44.45 48.45
CA ASP A 429 -46.65 -45.77 47.90
C ASP A 429 -47.56 -45.58 46.68
N PRO A 430 -47.10 -45.85 45.44
CA PRO A 430 -47.91 -45.72 44.24
C PRO A 430 -49.14 -46.63 44.20
N ARG A 431 -49.12 -47.77 44.90
CA ARG A 431 -50.21 -48.78 44.88
C ARG A 431 -51.36 -48.37 45.79
N SER A 432 -51.04 -48.01 47.03
CA SER A 432 -52.03 -47.59 48.02
C SER A 432 -52.30 -46.07 48.01
N ARG A 433 -51.44 -45.32 47.32
CA ARG A 433 -51.37 -43.84 47.32
C ARG A 433 -51.16 -43.23 48.72
N GLN A 434 -50.72 -44.02 49.70
CA GLN A 434 -50.42 -43.53 51.05
C GLN A 434 -49.09 -42.77 51.08
N VAL A 435 -48.99 -41.82 52.01
CA VAL A 435 -47.80 -41.03 52.27
C VAL A 435 -47.40 -41.19 53.73
N LYS A 436 -46.13 -41.53 53.98
CA LYS A 436 -45.53 -41.54 55.32
C LYS A 436 -44.40 -40.51 55.39
N ARG A 437 -44.17 -39.95 56.58
CA ARG A 437 -43.21 -38.86 56.82
C ARG A 437 -42.38 -39.12 58.06
N TRP A 438 -41.11 -38.76 58.03
CA TRP A 438 -40.20 -38.80 59.18
C TRP A 438 -39.42 -37.49 59.26
N GLN A 439 -39.32 -36.93 60.46
CA GLN A 439 -38.42 -35.80 60.72
C GLN A 439 -36.97 -36.30 60.77
N LEU A 440 -36.05 -35.52 60.21
CA LEU A 440 -34.63 -35.86 60.17
C LEU A 440 -33.87 -35.43 61.44
N GLY A 441 -34.38 -34.42 62.14
CA GLY A 441 -33.79 -33.83 63.34
C GLY A 441 -34.23 -34.50 64.64
N SER A 442 -33.33 -34.50 65.62
CA SER A 442 -33.54 -35.08 66.96
C SER A 442 -33.82 -34.03 68.05
N ASN A 443 -33.58 -32.74 67.79
CA ASN A 443 -33.76 -31.67 68.77
C ASN A 443 -34.53 -30.49 68.20
N VAL A 444 -35.55 -30.04 68.94
CA VAL A 444 -36.40 -28.88 68.61
C VAL A 444 -35.64 -27.55 68.76
N ASP A 445 -34.46 -27.55 69.39
CA ASP A 445 -33.70 -26.35 69.78
C ASP A 445 -32.44 -26.05 68.95
N ALA A 446 -32.00 -26.94 68.05
CA ALA A 446 -31.00 -26.60 67.04
C ALA A 446 -31.73 -26.04 65.81
N ASP A 447 -31.06 -25.16 65.05
CA ASP A 447 -31.61 -24.47 63.88
C ASP A 447 -32.09 -25.50 62.81
N ALA A 448 -33.28 -26.06 63.01
CA ALA A 448 -33.91 -27.10 62.19
C ALA A 448 -34.12 -26.65 60.73
N SER A 449 -33.84 -25.37 60.46
CA SER A 449 -33.78 -24.71 59.17
C SER A 449 -32.60 -25.14 58.28
N LEU A 450 -31.62 -25.91 58.80
CA LEU A 450 -30.43 -26.33 58.04
C LEU A 450 -30.40 -27.81 57.65
N GLU A 451 -31.27 -28.65 58.21
CA GLU A 451 -31.26 -30.10 57.94
C GLU A 451 -31.97 -30.46 56.64
N ARG A 452 -31.26 -31.11 55.71
CA ARG A 452 -31.79 -31.51 54.39
C ARG A 452 -31.45 -32.96 54.07
N ALA A 453 -32.48 -33.76 53.74
CA ALA A 453 -32.29 -35.08 53.14
C ALA A 453 -31.78 -34.90 51.71
N GLY A 454 -30.51 -35.21 51.50
CA GLY A 454 -29.86 -35.14 50.20
C GLY A 454 -30.00 -36.45 49.41
N ARG A 455 -28.88 -36.92 48.86
CA ARG A 455 -28.80 -38.14 48.04
C ARG A 455 -29.23 -39.37 48.83
N MET A 456 -29.86 -40.31 48.13
CA MET A 456 -30.32 -41.57 48.70
C MET A 456 -29.87 -42.75 47.84
N ALA A 457 -29.58 -43.87 48.50
CA ALA A 457 -29.28 -45.15 47.87
C ALA A 457 -29.88 -46.31 48.67
N GLU A 458 -30.28 -47.36 47.98
CA GLU A 458 -30.71 -48.62 48.60
C GLU A 458 -29.56 -49.63 48.52
N ASP A 459 -29.26 -50.29 49.64
CA ASP A 459 -28.28 -51.38 49.66
C ASP A 459 -28.89 -52.74 49.26
N ALA A 460 -28.05 -53.77 49.18
CA ALA A 460 -28.50 -55.10 48.78
C ALA A 460 -29.49 -55.74 49.78
N GLN A 461 -29.59 -55.23 51.01
CA GLN A 461 -30.51 -55.70 52.05
C GLN A 461 -31.84 -54.91 52.08
N GLY A 462 -32.05 -53.96 51.17
CA GLY A 462 -33.24 -53.12 51.14
C GLY A 462 -33.21 -51.96 52.16
N ARG A 463 -32.05 -51.69 52.79
CA ARG A 463 -31.92 -50.55 53.71
C ARG A 463 -31.64 -49.29 52.93
N LEU A 464 -32.26 -48.20 53.36
CA LEU A 464 -32.13 -46.89 52.74
C LEU A 464 -31.00 -46.10 53.41
N TRP A 465 -30.02 -45.69 52.61
CA TRP A 465 -28.94 -44.78 52.99
C TRP A 465 -29.29 -43.38 52.54
N VAL A 466 -29.40 -42.44 53.48
CA VAL A 466 -29.83 -41.05 53.25
C VAL A 466 -28.73 -40.11 53.73
N THR A 467 -28.20 -39.26 52.85
CA THR A 467 -27.29 -38.19 53.30
C THR A 467 -28.10 -37.10 53.98
N VAL A 468 -27.66 -36.64 55.15
CA VAL A 468 -28.26 -35.51 55.86
C VAL A 468 -27.20 -34.44 56.03
N VAL A 469 -27.44 -33.27 55.42
CA VAL A 469 -26.51 -32.13 55.46
C VAL A 469 -26.15 -31.80 56.91
N GLN A 470 -24.85 -31.62 57.20
CA GLN A 470 -24.27 -31.37 58.54
C GLN A 470 -24.39 -32.51 59.57
N GLN A 471 -25.14 -33.59 59.31
CA GLN A 471 -25.20 -34.76 60.21
C GLN A 471 -24.45 -35.99 59.68
N GLY A 472 -24.22 -36.11 58.38
CA GLY A 472 -23.55 -37.25 57.74
C GLY A 472 -24.52 -38.17 56.99
N LEU A 473 -24.58 -39.46 57.35
CA LEU A 473 -25.38 -40.50 56.67
C LEU A 473 -26.31 -41.22 57.66
N GLN A 474 -27.59 -41.28 57.36
CA GLN A 474 -28.57 -42.09 58.08
C GLN A 474 -28.87 -43.38 57.31
N ILE A 475 -28.85 -44.52 58.01
CA ILE A 475 -29.30 -45.82 57.51
C ILE A 475 -30.67 -46.07 58.11
N ARG A 476 -31.66 -46.35 57.25
CA ARG A 476 -33.05 -46.56 57.62
C ARG A 476 -33.58 -47.89 57.10
N SER A 477 -34.58 -48.45 57.78
CA SER A 477 -35.31 -49.62 57.30
C SER A 477 -36.18 -49.27 56.08
N GLU A 478 -36.72 -50.28 55.42
CA GLU A 478 -37.70 -50.11 54.32
C GLU A 478 -38.99 -49.40 54.80
N GLU A 479 -39.30 -49.47 56.08
CA GLU A 479 -40.39 -48.76 56.75
C GLU A 479 -39.98 -47.36 57.24
N GLY A 480 -38.75 -46.93 56.95
CA GLY A 480 -38.24 -45.59 57.29
C GLY A 480 -37.75 -45.43 58.72
N GLN A 481 -37.72 -46.50 59.53
CA GLN A 481 -37.19 -46.45 60.88
C GLN A 481 -35.68 -46.18 60.86
N LEU A 482 -35.19 -45.27 61.71
CA LEU A 482 -33.76 -44.99 61.83
C LEU A 482 -33.04 -46.18 62.47
N LEU A 483 -32.14 -46.80 61.71
CA LEU A 483 -31.33 -47.94 62.17
C LEU A 483 -29.97 -47.49 62.70
N ARG A 484 -29.34 -46.52 62.03
CA ARG A 484 -28.00 -46.02 62.37
C ARG A 484 -27.77 -44.61 61.82
N THR A 485 -27.01 -43.80 62.53
CA THR A 485 -26.43 -42.55 62.01
C THR A 485 -24.90 -42.67 61.98
N ILE A 486 -24.30 -42.39 60.83
CA ILE A 486 -22.86 -42.27 60.64
C ILE A 486 -22.55 -40.78 60.57
N VAL A 487 -21.88 -40.26 61.60
CA VAL A 487 -21.60 -38.83 61.75
C VAL A 487 -20.47 -38.41 60.82
N GLU A 488 -20.58 -37.21 60.24
CA GLU A 488 -19.49 -36.58 59.49
C GLU A 488 -18.23 -36.46 60.35
N GLY A 489 -17.04 -36.75 59.81
CA GLY A 489 -15.82 -36.86 60.62
C GLY A 489 -15.52 -38.26 61.20
N SER A 490 -16.42 -39.24 61.01
CA SER A 490 -16.24 -40.61 61.51
C SER A 490 -16.33 -41.65 60.39
N HIS A 491 -15.95 -42.91 60.69
CA HIS A 491 -16.11 -44.07 59.78
C HIS A 491 -15.64 -43.80 58.34
N GLY A 492 -14.56 -43.01 58.16
CA GLY A 492 -13.98 -42.69 56.85
C GLY A 492 -14.62 -41.54 56.06
N LEU A 493 -15.48 -40.72 56.69
CA LEU A 493 -16.18 -39.55 56.14
C LEU A 493 -15.59 -38.19 56.60
N GLU A 494 -14.29 -38.09 56.86
CA GLU A 494 -13.66 -36.86 57.40
C GLU A 494 -13.63 -35.69 56.39
N ALA A 495 -14.45 -34.65 56.63
CA ALA A 495 -14.52 -33.39 55.85
C ALA A 495 -14.79 -33.58 54.32
N LEU A 496 -15.68 -34.51 53.97
CA LEU A 496 -15.96 -34.89 52.59
C LEU A 496 -17.39 -34.51 52.16
N THR A 497 -17.52 -33.62 51.18
CA THR A 497 -18.81 -33.35 50.54
C THR A 497 -19.22 -34.54 49.68
N ILE A 498 -20.32 -35.21 50.03
CA ILE A 498 -20.88 -36.31 49.24
C ILE A 498 -21.59 -35.74 48.01
N LEU A 499 -21.13 -36.12 46.83
CA LEU A 499 -21.63 -35.61 45.54
C LEU A 499 -22.57 -36.61 44.86
N ASP A 500 -22.32 -37.92 45.03
CA ASP A 500 -23.16 -39.01 44.52
C ASP A 500 -23.05 -40.23 45.46
N ILE A 501 -24.10 -41.04 45.57
CA ILE A 501 -24.14 -42.28 46.37
C ILE A 501 -25.04 -43.31 45.68
N ARG A 502 -24.59 -44.56 45.61
CA ARG A 502 -25.32 -45.68 44.99
C ARG A 502 -24.64 -47.01 45.29
N ALA A 503 -25.31 -48.12 45.01
CA ALA A 503 -24.67 -49.43 45.02
C ALA A 503 -23.59 -49.53 43.93
N GLY A 504 -22.42 -50.06 44.28
CA GLY A 504 -21.34 -50.40 43.37
C GLY A 504 -21.48 -51.80 42.76
N PRO A 505 -20.55 -52.20 41.87
CA PRO A 505 -20.56 -53.52 41.21
C PRO A 505 -20.37 -54.71 42.16
N ASP A 506 -19.91 -54.48 43.38
CA ASP A 506 -19.74 -55.47 44.44
C ASP A 506 -20.95 -55.56 45.40
N GLY A 507 -22.03 -54.83 45.10
CA GLY A 507 -23.24 -54.76 45.92
C GLY A 507 -23.09 -53.91 47.19
N GLN A 508 -21.92 -53.30 47.45
CA GLN A 508 -21.71 -52.39 48.57
C GLN A 508 -22.08 -50.96 48.18
N ILE A 509 -22.38 -50.12 49.18
CA ILE A 509 -22.61 -48.70 48.93
C ILE A 509 -21.30 -48.01 48.60
N TRP A 510 -21.27 -47.35 47.44
CA TRP A 510 -20.19 -46.50 46.99
C TRP A 510 -20.65 -45.05 47.04
N LEU A 511 -19.72 -44.14 47.35
CA LEU A 511 -19.95 -42.71 47.33
C LEU A 511 -18.83 -41.99 46.59
N ALA A 512 -19.20 -40.91 45.92
CA ALA A 512 -18.30 -39.97 45.28
C ALA A 512 -18.22 -38.69 46.10
N ASN A 513 -17.02 -38.12 46.24
CA ASN A 513 -16.78 -36.89 46.98
C ASN A 513 -15.60 -36.08 46.43
N ASN A 514 -15.30 -34.97 47.11
CA ASN A 514 -14.15 -34.10 46.86
C ASN A 514 -12.78 -34.78 47.05
N ALA A 515 -12.69 -36.00 47.57
CA ALA A 515 -11.47 -36.81 47.69
C ALA A 515 -11.49 -38.09 46.83
N GLY A 516 -12.41 -38.19 45.87
CA GLY A 516 -12.53 -39.31 44.94
C GLY A 516 -13.65 -40.29 45.28
N LEU A 517 -13.45 -41.56 44.91
CA LEU A 517 -14.46 -42.62 45.04
C LEU A 517 -14.16 -43.51 46.25
N ARG A 518 -15.16 -43.71 47.11
CA ARG A 518 -15.07 -44.56 48.31
C ARG A 518 -16.17 -45.62 48.33
N ARG A 519 -15.87 -46.73 48.99
CA ARG A 519 -16.73 -47.91 49.15
C ARG A 519 -16.93 -48.18 50.63
N TRP A 520 -18.13 -48.58 51.03
CA TRP A 520 -18.40 -49.10 52.35
C TRP A 520 -17.75 -50.47 52.53
N ASP A 521 -16.90 -50.61 53.54
CA ASP A 521 -16.35 -51.89 53.97
C ASP A 521 -17.05 -52.32 55.26
N PRO A 522 -17.94 -53.33 55.21
CA PRO A 522 -18.66 -53.80 56.39
C PRO A 522 -17.76 -54.47 57.42
N ALA A 523 -16.59 -55.01 57.03
CA ALA A 523 -15.66 -55.63 57.96
C ALA A 523 -14.83 -54.59 58.74
N ALA A 524 -14.45 -53.51 58.06
CA ALA A 524 -13.73 -52.39 58.68
C ALA A 524 -14.66 -51.33 59.29
N ASP A 525 -15.97 -51.48 59.10
CA ASP A 525 -17.03 -50.54 59.50
C ASP A 525 -16.73 -49.09 59.08
N ARG A 526 -16.22 -48.89 57.86
CA ARG A 526 -15.85 -47.55 57.37
C ARG A 526 -15.85 -47.46 55.85
N PHE A 527 -15.95 -46.23 55.34
CA PHE A 527 -15.67 -45.93 53.95
C PHE A 527 -14.16 -45.96 53.68
N VAL A 528 -13.76 -46.79 52.73
CA VAL A 528 -12.37 -46.93 52.26
C VAL A 528 -12.26 -46.48 50.81
N PRO A 529 -11.11 -45.93 50.37
CA PRO A 529 -10.89 -45.59 48.96
C PRO A 529 -11.05 -46.82 48.05
N VAL A 530 -11.75 -46.66 46.92
CA VAL A 530 -11.83 -47.72 45.91
C VAL A 530 -10.47 -47.88 45.24
N ARG A 531 -9.89 -49.09 45.31
CA ARG A 531 -8.57 -49.36 44.73
C ARG A 531 -8.58 -49.16 43.22
N GLY A 532 -7.58 -48.45 42.69
CA GLY A 532 -7.47 -48.12 41.27
C GLY A 532 -8.35 -46.96 40.79
N ALA A 533 -9.24 -46.43 41.65
CA ALA A 533 -10.01 -45.22 41.35
C ALA A 533 -9.11 -43.97 41.32
N PRO A 534 -9.50 -42.92 40.59
CA PRO A 534 -8.78 -41.66 40.64
C PRO A 534 -8.88 -41.01 42.03
N THR A 535 -7.80 -40.36 42.46
CA THR A 535 -7.74 -39.57 43.72
C THR A 535 -8.29 -38.15 43.55
N LEU A 536 -8.73 -37.80 42.34
CA LEU A 536 -9.33 -36.51 42.00
C LEU A 536 -10.79 -36.46 42.48
N PRO A 537 -11.35 -35.25 42.74
CA PRO A 537 -12.76 -35.07 43.06
C PRO A 537 -13.68 -35.76 42.03
N THR A 538 -14.47 -36.74 42.50
CA THR A 538 -15.43 -37.46 41.66
C THR A 538 -16.78 -36.79 41.77
N GLN A 539 -17.30 -36.29 40.64
CA GLN A 539 -18.58 -35.59 40.61
C GLN A 539 -19.75 -36.58 40.55
N VAL A 540 -19.66 -37.56 39.64
CA VAL A 540 -20.70 -38.57 39.40
C VAL A 540 -20.05 -39.89 38.97
N PHE A 541 -20.72 -41.01 39.21
CA PHE A 541 -20.30 -42.30 38.66
C PHE A 541 -21.49 -43.19 38.29
N ARG A 542 -21.35 -44.01 37.24
CA ARG A 542 -22.37 -44.98 36.83
C ARG A 542 -21.76 -46.33 36.49
N LEU A 543 -22.45 -47.38 36.94
CA LEU A 543 -22.18 -48.74 36.51
C LEU A 543 -22.90 -48.98 35.19
N ALA A 544 -22.16 -49.42 34.19
CA ALA A 544 -22.65 -49.89 32.90
C ALA A 544 -22.51 -51.42 32.82
N GLU A 545 -23.00 -52.00 31.73
CA GLU A 545 -22.85 -53.44 31.48
C GLU A 545 -21.38 -53.89 31.47
N GLY A 546 -21.15 -55.18 31.76
CA GLY A 546 -19.81 -55.77 31.74
C GLY A 546 -18.87 -55.26 32.84
N ASN A 547 -19.41 -54.84 34.00
CA ASN A 547 -18.63 -54.30 35.13
C ASN A 547 -17.84 -53.02 34.79
N ILE A 548 -18.28 -52.27 33.78
CA ILE A 548 -17.66 -51.01 33.40
C ILE A 548 -18.19 -49.91 34.31
N VAL A 549 -17.30 -49.18 34.98
CA VAL A 549 -17.62 -48.01 35.79
C VAL A 549 -17.18 -46.76 35.06
N TRP A 550 -18.15 -45.91 34.75
CA TRP A 550 -17.92 -44.56 34.25
C TRP A 550 -17.77 -43.60 35.42
N ILE A 551 -16.72 -42.77 35.40
CA ILE A 551 -16.39 -41.79 36.44
C ILE A 551 -16.28 -40.41 35.79
N GLY A 552 -17.17 -39.51 36.19
CA GLY A 552 -17.16 -38.11 35.77
C GLY A 552 -16.31 -37.23 36.71
N LEU A 553 -15.32 -36.57 36.14
CA LEU A 553 -14.45 -35.60 36.80
C LEU A 553 -14.64 -34.23 36.13
N THR A 554 -14.12 -33.15 36.73
CA THR A 554 -14.11 -31.85 36.07
C THR A 554 -13.24 -31.90 34.80
N GLY A 555 -13.83 -31.61 33.64
CA GLY A 555 -13.14 -31.54 32.35
C GLY A 555 -12.75 -32.89 31.72
N GLN A 556 -13.17 -34.01 32.29
CA GLN A 556 -12.93 -35.34 31.69
C GLN A 556 -13.91 -36.38 32.22
N ILE A 557 -14.18 -37.41 31.41
CA ILE A 557 -14.82 -38.64 31.87
C ILE A 557 -13.85 -39.82 31.67
N ARG A 558 -13.88 -40.78 32.58
CA ARG A 558 -12.99 -41.95 32.55
C ARG A 558 -13.79 -43.23 32.67
N ARG A 559 -13.38 -44.25 31.92
CA ARG A 559 -13.92 -45.60 32.02
C ARG A 559 -12.95 -46.51 32.75
N TYR A 560 -13.49 -47.36 33.60
CA TYR A 560 -12.76 -48.38 34.33
C TYR A 560 -13.48 -49.72 34.23
N LEU A 561 -12.73 -50.82 34.22
CA LEU A 561 -13.26 -52.17 34.40
C LEU A 561 -13.09 -52.56 35.86
N TRP A 562 -14.17 -52.98 36.52
CA TRP A 562 -14.10 -53.60 37.84
C TRP A 562 -13.77 -55.09 37.71
N ASP A 563 -12.61 -55.51 38.23
CA ASP A 563 -12.15 -56.90 38.16
C ASP A 563 -12.59 -57.78 39.34
N GLY A 564 -13.49 -57.27 40.19
CA GLY A 564 -13.90 -57.90 41.45
C GLY A 564 -13.14 -57.39 42.68
N ARG A 565 -11.99 -56.72 42.50
CA ARG A 565 -11.15 -56.21 43.60
C ARG A 565 -10.72 -54.76 43.43
N GLN A 566 -10.46 -54.32 42.20
CA GLN A 566 -10.00 -52.97 41.88
C GLN A 566 -10.53 -52.49 40.53
N LEU A 567 -10.47 -51.17 40.33
CA LEU A 567 -10.76 -50.54 39.05
C LEU A 567 -9.49 -50.52 38.17
N LYS A 568 -9.58 -51.08 36.97
CA LYS A 568 -8.55 -50.97 35.93
C LYS A 568 -8.97 -49.92 34.91
N HIS A 569 -8.14 -48.89 34.72
CA HIS A 569 -8.41 -47.82 33.75
C HIS A 569 -8.47 -48.38 32.33
N LEU A 570 -9.49 -47.98 31.56
CA LEU A 570 -9.68 -48.38 30.17
C LEU A 570 -9.30 -47.23 29.23
N ASP A 571 -9.95 -46.08 29.41
CA ASP A 571 -9.73 -44.89 28.61
C ASP A 571 -10.16 -43.61 29.35
N THR A 572 -9.73 -42.48 28.80
CA THR A 572 -10.13 -41.13 29.23
C THR A 572 -10.61 -40.37 28.00
N VAL A 573 -11.70 -39.65 28.17
CA VAL A 573 -12.18 -38.64 27.22
C VAL A 573 -12.03 -37.29 27.92
N GLY A 574 -11.13 -36.45 27.41
CA GLY A 574 -10.76 -35.18 28.03
C GLY A 574 -10.59 -34.06 26.99
N LYS A 575 -9.72 -33.09 27.30
CA LYS A 575 -9.46 -31.91 26.44
C LYS A 575 -9.10 -32.28 25.00
N ASP A 576 -8.32 -33.35 24.81
CA ASP A 576 -7.88 -33.80 23.48
C ASP A 576 -9.03 -34.30 22.59
N GLN A 577 -10.17 -34.64 23.18
CA GLN A 577 -11.41 -35.00 22.48
C GLN A 577 -12.45 -33.88 22.60
N GLU A 578 -12.02 -32.67 22.95
CA GLU A 578 -12.88 -31.48 23.10
C GLU A 578 -13.95 -31.62 24.19
N PHE A 579 -13.70 -32.46 25.18
CA PHE A 579 -14.55 -32.48 26.36
C PHE A 579 -14.47 -31.12 27.08
N PRO A 580 -15.60 -30.43 27.31
CA PRO A 580 -15.59 -29.10 27.90
C PRO A 580 -15.08 -29.13 29.34
N MET A 581 -14.38 -28.08 29.76
CA MET A 581 -13.89 -27.92 31.14
C MET A 581 -15.05 -27.58 32.09
N VAL A 582 -15.91 -28.56 32.35
CA VAL A 582 -17.11 -28.46 33.21
C VAL A 582 -17.19 -29.66 34.14
N ALA A 583 -17.87 -29.49 35.27
CA ALA A 583 -18.21 -30.58 36.18
C ALA A 583 -19.50 -31.27 35.71
N PRO A 584 -19.50 -32.60 35.49
CA PRO A 584 -20.71 -33.36 35.27
C PRO A 584 -21.67 -33.24 36.46
N ASN A 585 -22.95 -32.91 36.22
CA ASN A 585 -23.98 -32.87 37.26
C ASN A 585 -25.01 -34.01 37.16
N GLY A 586 -24.85 -34.87 36.15
CA GLY A 586 -25.63 -36.07 35.92
C GLY A 586 -24.94 -36.93 34.86
N LEU A 587 -25.14 -38.25 34.96
CA LEU A 587 -24.59 -39.24 34.03
C LEU A 587 -25.58 -40.39 33.88
N VAL A 588 -25.83 -40.79 32.64
CA VAL A 588 -26.60 -41.97 32.26
C VAL A 588 -25.79 -42.69 31.19
N VAL A 589 -25.81 -44.02 31.19
CA VAL A 589 -25.19 -44.83 30.14
C VAL A 589 -26.30 -45.67 29.52
N ASP A 590 -26.52 -45.50 28.22
CA ASP A 590 -27.58 -46.23 27.53
C ASP A 590 -27.19 -47.70 27.23
N ALA A 591 -28.13 -48.47 26.69
CA ALA A 591 -27.94 -49.89 26.38
C ALA A 591 -26.85 -50.16 25.33
N LYS A 592 -26.38 -49.15 24.57
CA LYS A 592 -25.26 -49.28 23.63
C LYS A 592 -23.93 -48.88 24.26
N GLY A 593 -23.92 -48.50 25.53
CA GLY A 593 -22.74 -48.02 26.25
C GLY A 593 -22.41 -46.55 25.98
N VAL A 594 -23.29 -45.78 25.32
CA VAL A 594 -23.08 -44.35 25.10
C VAL A 594 -23.37 -43.60 26.39
N ALA A 595 -22.43 -42.76 26.80
CA ALA A 595 -22.58 -41.95 28.00
C ALA A 595 -23.24 -40.60 27.66
N TRP A 596 -24.30 -40.30 28.39
CA TRP A 596 -25.04 -39.04 28.36
C TRP A 596 -24.77 -38.29 29.66
N VAL A 597 -24.16 -37.11 29.54
CA VAL A 597 -23.70 -36.31 30.68
C VAL A 597 -24.41 -34.98 30.67
N SER A 598 -25.08 -34.63 31.75
CA SER A 598 -25.62 -33.27 31.92
C SER A 598 -24.55 -32.36 32.54
N SER A 599 -24.53 -31.10 32.13
CA SER A 599 -23.60 -30.09 32.61
C SER A 599 -24.22 -28.69 32.59
N GLN A 600 -23.46 -27.69 33.03
CA GLN A 600 -23.82 -26.27 32.86
C GLN A 600 -23.73 -25.78 31.40
N ARG A 601 -23.11 -26.56 30.49
CA ARG A 601 -22.97 -26.24 29.06
C ARG A 601 -23.87 -27.11 28.16
N GLY A 602 -24.89 -27.73 28.74
CA GLY A 602 -25.85 -28.57 28.01
C GLY A 602 -25.64 -30.06 28.25
N LEU A 603 -26.18 -30.84 27.33
CA LEU A 603 -26.14 -32.30 27.33
C LEU A 603 -24.98 -32.80 26.47
N ILE A 604 -24.11 -33.62 27.03
CA ILE A 604 -22.92 -34.11 26.34
C ILE A 604 -23.10 -35.60 26.06
N ARG A 605 -23.00 -35.99 24.79
CA ARG A 605 -22.98 -37.38 24.33
C ARG A 605 -21.55 -37.81 24.08
N ILE A 606 -21.18 -38.97 24.60
CA ILE A 606 -19.82 -39.53 24.50
C ILE A 606 -19.93 -40.95 23.98
N ASP A 607 -19.39 -41.15 22.78
CA ASP A 607 -19.38 -42.46 22.15
C ASP A 607 -18.21 -43.31 22.68
N PRO A 608 -18.46 -44.52 23.22
CA PRO A 608 -17.42 -45.31 23.87
C PRO A 608 -16.38 -45.87 22.89
N GLY A 609 -16.73 -46.03 21.61
CA GLY A 609 -15.84 -46.60 20.60
C GLY A 609 -15.01 -45.54 19.90
N SER A 610 -15.67 -44.50 19.37
CA SER A 610 -14.98 -43.42 18.63
C SER A 610 -14.41 -42.33 19.53
N LYS A 611 -14.82 -42.28 20.81
CA LYS A 611 -14.51 -41.20 21.77
C LYS A 611 -14.98 -39.82 21.29
N LEU A 612 -15.90 -39.78 20.33
CA LEU A 612 -16.50 -38.53 19.85
C LEU A 612 -17.31 -37.90 20.98
N VAL A 613 -17.04 -36.63 21.26
CA VAL A 613 -17.80 -35.79 22.18
C VAL A 613 -18.70 -34.88 21.36
N ARG A 614 -20.02 -34.95 21.61
CA ARG A 614 -20.99 -34.00 21.04
C ARG A 614 -21.72 -33.30 22.17
N VAL A 615 -21.66 -31.96 22.19
CA VAL A 615 -22.37 -31.12 23.14
C VAL A 615 -23.65 -30.61 22.48
N TYR A 616 -24.81 -30.95 23.03
CA TYR A 616 -26.12 -30.43 22.61
C TYR A 616 -26.48 -29.21 23.45
N GLY A 617 -26.88 -28.13 22.79
CA GLY A 617 -27.29 -26.86 23.38
C GLY A 617 -28.68 -26.40 22.93
N VAL A 618 -28.98 -25.12 23.13
CA VAL A 618 -30.30 -24.54 22.80
C VAL A 618 -30.61 -24.64 21.31
N HIS A 619 -29.60 -24.43 20.48
CA HIS A 619 -29.70 -24.51 19.03
C HIS A 619 -29.94 -25.93 18.49
N ASP A 620 -29.65 -26.95 19.30
CA ASP A 620 -29.98 -28.34 18.95
C ASP A 620 -31.40 -28.74 19.40
N GLY A 621 -32.17 -27.80 19.98
CA GLY A 621 -33.55 -28.00 20.45
C GLY A 621 -33.71 -28.08 21.97
N LEU A 622 -32.65 -27.89 22.76
CA LEU A 622 -32.80 -27.76 24.21
C LEU A 622 -33.44 -26.41 24.56
N PRO A 623 -34.30 -26.33 25.60
CA PRO A 623 -34.91 -25.05 25.98
C PRO A 623 -33.92 -24.13 26.71
N SER A 624 -32.91 -24.70 27.37
CA SER A 624 -31.92 -23.98 28.17
C SER A 624 -30.56 -24.67 28.06
N PRO A 625 -29.44 -23.93 28.07
CA PRO A 625 -28.11 -24.54 28.11
C PRO A 625 -27.84 -25.24 29.45
N GLN A 626 -28.55 -24.87 30.53
CA GLN A 626 -28.33 -25.47 31.83
C GLN A 626 -29.38 -26.55 32.11
N LEU A 627 -28.92 -27.78 32.36
CA LEU A 627 -29.76 -28.85 32.88
C LEU A 627 -29.70 -28.91 34.41
N GLN A 628 -30.84 -29.19 35.04
CA GLN A 628 -30.98 -29.27 36.48
C GLN A 628 -30.21 -30.47 37.05
N PRO A 629 -29.38 -30.29 38.08
CA PRO A 629 -28.67 -31.40 38.73
C PRO A 629 -29.65 -32.48 39.21
N ASN A 630 -29.24 -33.74 39.19
CA ASN A 630 -30.01 -34.88 39.72
C ASN A 630 -31.33 -35.20 39.01
N THR A 631 -31.55 -34.62 37.83
CA THR A 631 -32.77 -34.87 37.06
C THR A 631 -32.54 -35.75 35.84
N LEU A 632 -31.28 -36.02 35.47
CA LEU A 632 -30.93 -36.87 34.32
C LEU A 632 -31.11 -38.35 34.68
N VAL A 633 -32.15 -38.97 34.11
CA VAL A 633 -32.54 -40.37 34.37
C VAL A 633 -32.96 -41.06 33.09
N GLN A 634 -32.80 -42.39 33.04
CA GLN A 634 -33.27 -43.22 31.93
C GLN A 634 -34.48 -44.04 32.35
N ALA A 635 -35.55 -43.96 31.57
CA ALA A 635 -36.72 -44.81 31.73
C ALA A 635 -36.41 -46.26 31.29
N THR A 636 -37.21 -47.23 31.74
CA THR A 636 -37.00 -48.63 31.35
C THR A 636 -37.20 -48.86 29.85
N GLY A 637 -38.01 -48.02 29.19
CA GLY A 637 -38.18 -48.02 27.73
C GLY A 637 -36.97 -47.48 26.95
N GLY A 638 -35.94 -46.98 27.63
CA GLY A 638 -34.69 -46.49 27.04
C GLY A 638 -34.63 -44.97 26.82
N GLN A 639 -35.77 -44.27 26.85
CA GLN A 639 -35.81 -42.80 26.76
C GLN A 639 -35.10 -42.17 27.96
N ILE A 640 -34.46 -41.03 27.72
CA ILE A 640 -33.77 -40.27 28.76
C ILE A 640 -34.54 -38.99 29.02
N VAL A 641 -34.65 -38.65 30.30
CA VAL A 641 -35.36 -37.46 30.79
C VAL A 641 -34.39 -36.60 31.58
N ALA A 642 -34.45 -35.29 31.38
CA ALA A 642 -33.72 -34.30 32.14
C ALA A 642 -34.63 -33.12 32.50
N GLY A 643 -34.45 -32.56 33.69
CA GLY A 643 -35.05 -31.28 34.07
C GLY A 643 -34.24 -30.12 33.52
N SER A 644 -34.94 -29.08 33.08
CA SER A 644 -34.39 -27.77 32.73
C SER A 644 -35.14 -26.70 33.54
N PRO A 645 -34.60 -25.47 33.65
CA PRO A 645 -35.33 -24.34 34.22
C PRO A 645 -36.72 -24.12 33.58
N ASP A 646 -36.87 -24.47 32.29
CA ASP A 646 -38.05 -24.19 31.48
C ASP A 646 -38.96 -25.42 31.28
N GLY A 647 -38.74 -26.49 32.04
CA GLY A 647 -39.58 -27.69 32.02
C GLY A 647 -38.79 -29.00 31.93
N VAL A 648 -39.43 -30.03 31.40
CA VAL A 648 -38.85 -31.38 31.23
C VAL A 648 -38.40 -31.58 29.79
N VAL A 649 -37.19 -32.07 29.60
CA VAL A 649 -36.66 -32.53 28.32
C VAL A 649 -36.71 -34.05 28.27
N VAL A 650 -37.30 -34.61 27.21
CA VAL A 650 -37.37 -36.05 26.94
C VAL A 650 -36.74 -36.33 25.58
N PHE A 651 -35.92 -37.36 25.48
CA PHE A 651 -35.36 -37.76 24.19
C PHE A 651 -35.12 -39.26 24.11
N ASP A 652 -35.09 -39.78 22.88
CA ASP A 652 -34.70 -41.16 22.60
C ASP A 652 -33.21 -41.20 22.19
N PRO A 653 -32.32 -41.81 23.01
CA PRO A 653 -30.90 -41.88 22.69
C PRO A 653 -30.61 -42.68 21.41
N THR A 654 -31.52 -43.58 20.98
CA THR A 654 -31.33 -44.38 19.76
C THR A 654 -31.63 -43.60 18.47
N ALA A 655 -32.47 -42.56 18.58
CA ALA A 655 -32.79 -41.64 17.50
C ALA A 655 -31.71 -40.56 17.32
N MET A 656 -30.93 -40.25 18.37
CA MET A 656 -29.84 -39.29 18.32
C MET A 656 -28.57 -39.87 17.68
N ARG A 657 -28.44 -39.68 16.36
CA ARG A 657 -27.28 -40.06 15.58
C ARG A 657 -26.49 -38.82 15.17
N PRO A 658 -25.14 -38.88 15.15
CA PRO A 658 -24.33 -37.81 14.59
C PRO A 658 -24.74 -37.52 13.14
N ASN A 659 -24.82 -36.25 12.75
CA ASN A 659 -25.02 -35.89 11.35
C ASN A 659 -23.83 -36.42 10.54
N THR A 660 -24.07 -36.90 9.32
CA THR A 660 -23.03 -37.41 8.40
C THR A 660 -22.86 -36.53 7.17
N ARG A 661 -23.66 -35.46 7.04
CA ARG A 661 -23.59 -34.54 5.90
C ARG A 661 -22.29 -33.73 5.96
N ARG A 662 -21.68 -33.56 4.80
CA ARG A 662 -20.55 -32.65 4.58
C ARG A 662 -21.09 -31.36 3.96
N PRO A 663 -21.36 -30.31 4.76
CA PRO A 663 -21.79 -29.03 4.21
C PRO A 663 -20.71 -28.42 3.31
N PRO A 664 -21.10 -27.68 2.27
CA PRO A 664 -20.16 -26.98 1.41
C PRO A 664 -19.46 -25.87 2.20
N LEU A 665 -18.15 -25.77 2.04
CA LEU A 665 -17.37 -24.63 2.51
C LEU A 665 -17.27 -23.61 1.36
N LEU A 666 -17.48 -22.34 1.69
CA LEU A 666 -17.41 -21.21 0.78
C LEU A 666 -16.36 -20.21 1.27
N ILE A 667 -15.60 -19.64 0.34
CA ILE A 667 -14.84 -18.43 0.60
C ILE A 667 -15.78 -17.27 0.30
N GLU A 668 -16.33 -16.69 1.37
CA GLU A 668 -17.32 -15.62 1.28
C GLU A 668 -16.68 -14.31 0.82
N ARG A 669 -15.51 -13.97 1.38
CA ARG A 669 -14.85 -12.71 1.08
C ARG A 669 -13.34 -12.88 0.94
N VAL A 670 -12.79 -12.20 -0.05
CA VAL A 670 -11.37 -11.98 -0.25
C VAL A 670 -11.13 -10.48 -0.31
N GLY A 671 -10.74 -9.90 0.82
CA GLY A 671 -10.43 -8.48 0.94
C GLY A 671 -8.93 -8.24 0.96
N LEU A 672 -8.48 -7.10 0.45
CA LEU A 672 -7.12 -6.60 0.68
C LEU A 672 -7.13 -5.08 0.90
N ARG A 673 -6.04 -4.53 1.40
CA ARG A 673 -5.86 -3.09 1.55
C ARG A 673 -4.79 -2.58 0.59
N ARG A 674 -5.19 -1.67 -0.31
CA ARG A 674 -4.32 -0.96 -1.25
C ARG A 674 -4.22 0.51 -0.85
N GLY A 675 -3.05 0.93 -0.37
CA GLY A 675 -2.88 2.24 0.26
C GLY A 675 -3.79 2.38 1.50
N GLU A 676 -4.74 3.34 1.44
CA GLU A 676 -5.74 3.58 2.49
C GLU A 676 -7.12 2.97 2.20
N ARG A 677 -7.31 2.36 1.02
CA ARG A 677 -8.61 1.79 0.61
C ARG A 677 -8.65 0.29 0.88
N GLY A 678 -9.73 -0.17 1.51
CA GLY A 678 -10.11 -1.59 1.52
C GLY A 678 -10.76 -1.94 0.18
N LEU A 679 -10.31 -3.01 -0.45
CA LEU A 679 -10.82 -3.53 -1.72
C LEU A 679 -11.36 -4.94 -1.48
N ASP A 680 -12.60 -5.18 -1.88
CA ASP A 680 -13.16 -6.53 -2.00
C ASP A 680 -12.89 -7.02 -3.43
N ILE A 681 -12.12 -8.10 -3.54
CA ILE A 681 -11.72 -8.71 -4.81
C ILE A 681 -12.26 -10.14 -4.95
N THR A 682 -13.31 -10.45 -4.20
CA THR A 682 -14.00 -11.74 -4.25
C THR A 682 -14.43 -12.07 -5.69
N GLY A 683 -14.15 -13.30 -6.13
CA GLY A 683 -14.53 -13.78 -7.46
C GLY A 683 -13.67 -13.28 -8.64
N GLN A 684 -12.61 -12.48 -8.40
CA GLN A 684 -11.69 -12.07 -9.46
C GLN A 684 -10.70 -13.20 -9.81
N GLU A 685 -10.67 -13.59 -11.08
CA GLU A 685 -9.75 -14.62 -11.62
C GLU A 685 -9.01 -14.05 -12.85
N PRO A 686 -7.66 -14.04 -12.86
CA PRO A 686 -6.73 -14.47 -11.82
C PRO A 686 -6.58 -13.46 -10.68
N LEU A 687 -6.50 -13.94 -9.43
CA LEU A 687 -6.25 -13.10 -8.27
C LEU A 687 -4.78 -12.65 -8.23
N ARG A 688 -4.55 -11.35 -8.41
CA ARG A 688 -3.20 -10.75 -8.41
C ARG A 688 -3.12 -9.61 -7.41
N MET A 689 -2.19 -9.73 -6.47
CA MET A 689 -1.86 -8.69 -5.49
C MET A 689 -0.67 -7.87 -5.99
N GLN A 690 -0.71 -6.56 -5.77
CA GLN A 690 0.41 -5.65 -5.98
C GLN A 690 1.42 -5.78 -4.81
N ASP A 691 2.64 -5.25 -4.99
CA ASP A 691 3.68 -5.38 -3.96
C ASP A 691 3.40 -4.55 -2.69
N ASP A 692 2.58 -3.51 -2.80
CA ASP A 692 2.16 -2.65 -1.69
C ASP A 692 0.84 -3.09 -1.04
N ASP A 693 0.13 -4.05 -1.65
CA ASP A 693 -1.09 -4.62 -1.09
C ASP A 693 -0.76 -5.33 0.22
N ARG A 694 -1.56 -5.05 1.23
CA ARG A 694 -1.40 -5.56 2.60
C ARG A 694 -2.74 -6.07 3.12
N ASP A 695 -2.69 -6.75 4.27
CA ASP A 695 -3.87 -7.18 5.01
C ASP A 695 -4.84 -8.00 4.16
N LEU A 696 -4.33 -9.05 3.50
CA LEU A 696 -5.17 -10.02 2.79
C LEU A 696 -6.07 -10.72 3.81
N HIS A 697 -7.36 -10.38 3.79
CA HIS A 697 -8.38 -10.87 4.71
C HIS A 697 -9.28 -11.86 3.98
N ILE A 698 -9.21 -13.12 4.41
CA ILE A 698 -10.01 -14.21 3.87
C ILE A 698 -11.08 -14.55 4.89
N VAL A 699 -12.32 -14.52 4.43
CA VAL A 699 -13.50 -14.90 5.21
C VAL A 699 -14.08 -16.16 4.58
N ALA A 700 -14.04 -17.25 5.33
CA ALA A 700 -14.66 -18.52 4.96
C ALA A 700 -15.90 -18.77 5.81
N ARG A 701 -16.94 -19.31 5.17
CA ARG A 701 -18.20 -19.66 5.79
C ARG A 701 -18.65 -21.01 5.31
N MET A 702 -19.22 -21.77 6.23
CA MET A 702 -19.92 -23.00 5.96
C MET A 702 -21.38 -22.70 6.31
N PRO A 703 -22.20 -22.28 5.33
CA PRO A 703 -23.57 -21.88 5.61
C PRO A 703 -24.32 -23.09 6.18
N THR A 704 -24.71 -22.94 7.44
CA THR A 704 -25.49 -23.90 8.21
C THR A 704 -26.45 -23.11 9.09
N PHE A 705 -27.68 -23.59 9.20
CA PHE A 705 -28.69 -22.99 10.07
C PHE A 705 -28.65 -23.60 11.47
N THR A 706 -27.81 -24.63 11.66
CA THR A 706 -27.37 -25.10 12.98
C THR A 706 -26.27 -24.18 13.53
N HIS A 707 -26.09 -24.14 14.85
CA HIS A 707 -25.27 -23.13 15.54
C HIS A 707 -23.89 -22.86 14.90
N PRO A 708 -23.65 -21.72 14.24
CA PRO A 708 -22.41 -21.48 13.51
C PRO A 708 -21.16 -21.48 14.40
N GLU A 709 -21.30 -21.11 15.68
CA GLU A 709 -20.19 -21.10 16.64
C GLU A 709 -19.69 -22.50 17.02
N SER A 710 -20.47 -23.54 16.71
CA SER A 710 -20.04 -24.93 16.84
C SER A 710 -19.20 -25.41 15.67
N SER A 711 -19.12 -24.62 14.59
CA SER A 711 -18.23 -24.89 13.47
C SER A 711 -16.83 -24.36 13.76
N SER A 712 -15.81 -25.06 13.30
CA SER A 712 -14.41 -24.63 13.41
C SER A 712 -13.76 -24.62 12.04
N TYR A 713 -12.88 -23.65 11.78
CA TYR A 713 -12.23 -23.50 10.49
C TYR A 713 -10.72 -23.58 10.64
N ARG A 714 -10.07 -24.10 9.61
CA ARG A 714 -8.62 -24.12 9.50
C ARG A 714 -8.16 -23.72 8.12
N PHE A 715 -6.99 -23.13 8.08
CA PHE A 715 -6.39 -22.58 6.88
C PHE A 715 -4.94 -23.05 6.75
N ARG A 716 -4.46 -23.25 5.53
CA ARG A 716 -3.07 -23.54 5.24
C ARG A 716 -2.62 -22.82 3.98
N LEU A 717 -1.65 -21.93 4.10
CA LEU A 717 -1.04 -21.21 2.99
C LEU A 717 0.26 -21.91 2.59
N SER A 718 0.25 -22.59 1.44
CA SER A 718 1.41 -23.33 0.94
C SER A 718 2.60 -22.39 0.70
N GLY A 719 3.76 -22.72 1.28
CA GLY A 719 4.98 -21.90 1.21
C GLY A 719 5.11 -20.81 2.28
N TYR A 720 4.10 -20.63 3.13
CA TYR A 720 4.12 -19.68 4.25
C TYR A 720 3.87 -20.37 5.60
N ASP A 721 2.85 -21.23 5.68
CA ASP A 721 2.53 -21.96 6.91
C ASP A 721 3.28 -23.30 7.00
N PRO A 722 3.78 -23.68 8.19
CA PRO A 722 4.37 -25.00 8.39
C PRO A 722 3.33 -26.13 8.44
N ASP A 723 2.12 -25.86 8.95
CA ASP A 723 1.00 -26.80 9.03
C ASP A 723 -0.34 -26.03 9.04
N TRP A 724 -1.47 -26.73 9.12
CA TRP A 724 -2.80 -26.15 9.29
C TRP A 724 -2.90 -25.27 10.54
N ILE A 725 -3.53 -24.10 10.38
CA ILE A 725 -3.83 -23.19 11.48
C ILE A 725 -5.33 -23.17 11.73
N ASP A 726 -5.76 -23.67 12.88
CA ASP A 726 -7.15 -23.58 13.37
C ASP A 726 -7.44 -22.15 13.84
N VAL A 727 -8.48 -21.53 13.28
CA VAL A 727 -8.94 -20.17 13.65
C VAL A 727 -10.22 -20.18 14.47
N GLY A 728 -10.68 -21.37 14.87
CA GLY A 728 -11.93 -21.53 15.62
C GLY A 728 -13.17 -21.15 14.79
N PRO A 729 -14.23 -20.62 15.41
CA PRO A 729 -15.52 -20.36 14.74
C PRO A 729 -15.57 -19.06 13.93
N SER A 730 -14.55 -18.20 14.00
CA SER A 730 -14.54 -16.94 13.25
C SER A 730 -14.53 -17.18 11.75
N GLY A 731 -13.92 -18.28 11.29
CA GLY A 731 -13.75 -18.57 9.86
C GLY A 731 -12.92 -17.50 9.14
N GLU A 732 -12.15 -16.70 9.86
CA GLU A 732 -11.45 -15.55 9.32
C GLU A 732 -9.95 -15.68 9.48
N ARG A 733 -9.22 -15.34 8.42
CA ARG A 733 -7.77 -15.33 8.43
C ARG A 733 -7.22 -14.09 7.76
N LEU A 734 -6.32 -13.40 8.46
CA LEU A 734 -5.65 -12.19 8.01
C LEU A 734 -4.17 -12.46 7.76
N PHE A 735 -3.68 -12.11 6.58
CA PHE A 735 -2.26 -12.13 6.21
C PHE A 735 -1.78 -10.69 6.00
N SER A 736 -1.03 -10.14 6.97
CA SER A 736 -0.66 -8.73 6.96
C SER A 736 0.25 -8.34 5.79
N ARG A 737 1.26 -9.15 5.49
CA ARG A 737 2.15 -8.95 4.33
C ARG A 737 2.72 -10.28 3.85
N LEU A 738 2.62 -10.52 2.54
CA LEU A 738 3.14 -11.71 1.89
C LEU A 738 4.31 -11.33 0.97
N PRO A 739 5.42 -12.07 0.97
CA PRO A 739 6.49 -11.90 -0.02
C PRO A 739 5.98 -12.11 -1.47
N PRO A 740 6.65 -11.56 -2.49
CA PRO A 740 6.34 -11.87 -3.88
C PRO A 740 6.46 -13.38 -4.16
N GLY A 741 5.48 -13.94 -4.85
CA GLY A 741 5.42 -15.38 -5.12
C GLY A 741 4.02 -15.88 -5.48
N ASP A 742 3.94 -17.16 -5.83
CA ASP A 742 2.70 -17.86 -6.12
C ASP A 742 2.26 -18.63 -4.87
N TYR A 743 1.01 -18.40 -4.45
CA TYR A 743 0.47 -19.00 -3.25
C TYR A 743 -0.77 -19.82 -3.57
N THR A 744 -0.93 -20.91 -2.81
CA THR A 744 -2.17 -21.69 -2.75
C THR A 744 -2.64 -21.73 -1.31
N LEU A 745 -3.74 -21.04 -1.03
CA LEU A 745 -4.44 -21.09 0.24
C LEU A 745 -5.45 -22.23 0.21
N GLU A 746 -5.38 -23.10 1.20
CA GLU A 746 -6.36 -24.15 1.44
C GLU A 746 -7.18 -23.83 2.69
N VAL A 747 -8.47 -24.11 2.64
CA VAL A 747 -9.40 -23.86 3.73
C VAL A 747 -10.29 -25.08 3.95
N GLN A 748 -10.50 -25.44 5.21
CA GLN A 748 -11.45 -26.48 5.62
C GLN A 748 -12.30 -26.00 6.80
N GLY A 749 -13.59 -26.33 6.77
CA GLY A 749 -14.50 -26.18 7.89
C GLY A 749 -14.78 -27.54 8.54
N ARG A 750 -15.08 -27.56 9.83
CA ARG A 750 -15.51 -28.72 10.59
C ARG A 750 -16.84 -28.42 11.27
N THR A 751 -17.82 -29.31 11.11
CA THR A 751 -19.12 -29.19 11.77
C THR A 751 -19.05 -29.52 13.27
N ALA A 752 -20.14 -29.23 13.99
CA ALA A 752 -20.33 -29.61 15.40
C ALA A 752 -20.16 -31.11 15.68
N ASP A 753 -20.47 -31.95 14.68
CA ASP A 753 -20.37 -33.41 14.76
C ASP A 753 -18.96 -33.91 14.39
N GLY A 754 -17.99 -33.01 14.23
CA GLY A 754 -16.59 -33.33 13.97
C GLY A 754 -16.28 -33.66 12.50
N ILE A 755 -17.19 -33.34 11.57
CA ILE A 755 -17.03 -33.66 10.14
C ILE A 755 -16.32 -32.53 9.41
N TRP A 756 -15.18 -32.83 8.80
CA TRP A 756 -14.45 -31.90 7.93
C TRP A 756 -15.09 -31.80 6.53
N SER A 757 -15.15 -30.57 6.02
CA SER A 757 -15.54 -30.24 4.65
C SER A 757 -14.46 -30.68 3.64
N ALA A 758 -14.84 -30.67 2.36
CA ALA A 758 -13.84 -30.68 1.30
C ALA A 758 -12.93 -29.45 1.42
N SER A 759 -11.67 -29.59 1.00
CA SER A 759 -10.70 -28.50 0.99
C SER A 759 -11.04 -27.52 -0.14
N GLN A 760 -11.24 -26.25 0.20
CA GLN A 760 -11.38 -25.16 -0.78
C GLN A 760 -10.02 -24.53 -1.03
N THR A 761 -9.68 -24.35 -2.31
CA THR A 761 -8.36 -23.83 -2.72
C THR A 761 -8.49 -22.49 -3.41
N LEU A 762 -7.77 -21.48 -2.92
CA LEU A 762 -7.64 -20.17 -3.55
C LEU A 762 -6.19 -19.98 -4.02
N LYS A 763 -6.00 -19.84 -5.33
CA LYS A 763 -4.69 -19.58 -5.93
C LYS A 763 -4.54 -18.09 -6.22
N PHE A 764 -3.42 -17.51 -5.81
CA PHE A 764 -3.14 -16.10 -6.06
C PHE A 764 -1.66 -15.81 -6.15
N GLN A 765 -1.32 -14.72 -6.82
CA GLN A 765 0.05 -14.30 -7.03
C GLN A 765 0.29 -12.92 -6.41
N VAL A 766 1.37 -12.79 -5.66
CA VAL A 766 1.87 -11.50 -5.16
C VAL A 766 2.98 -11.02 -6.11
N LEU A 767 2.72 -9.93 -6.82
CA LEU A 767 3.67 -9.40 -7.80
C LEU A 767 4.90 -8.80 -7.10
N PRO A 768 6.09 -8.93 -7.68
CA PRO A 768 7.27 -8.26 -7.15
C PRO A 768 7.16 -6.75 -7.35
N PRO A 769 7.83 -5.96 -6.50
CA PRO A 769 7.97 -4.53 -6.73
C PRO A 769 8.49 -4.22 -8.13
N TRP A 770 8.08 -3.09 -8.70
CA TRP A 770 8.45 -2.74 -10.09
C TRP A 770 9.96 -2.83 -10.34
N TRP A 771 10.81 -2.47 -9.37
CA TRP A 771 12.28 -2.52 -9.45
C TRP A 771 12.88 -3.94 -9.37
N ARG A 772 12.12 -4.93 -8.90
CA ARG A 772 12.45 -6.36 -8.93
C ARG A 772 11.75 -7.13 -10.05
N SER A 773 10.82 -6.48 -10.76
CA SER A 773 10.20 -7.06 -11.95
C SER A 773 11.24 -7.26 -13.07
N PRO A 774 11.01 -8.18 -14.03
CA PRO A 774 11.93 -8.36 -15.17
C PRO A 774 12.21 -7.06 -15.92
N TRP A 775 11.19 -6.22 -16.14
CA TRP A 775 11.35 -4.93 -16.81
C TRP A 775 12.07 -3.89 -15.95
N GLY A 776 11.82 -3.86 -14.64
CA GLY A 776 12.56 -3.01 -13.72
C GLY A 776 14.02 -3.41 -13.59
N LEU A 777 14.32 -4.71 -13.58
CA LEU A 777 15.69 -5.21 -13.66
C LEU A 777 16.34 -4.86 -14.99
N VAL A 778 15.63 -5.00 -16.12
CA VAL A 778 16.12 -4.54 -17.43
C VAL A 778 16.35 -3.02 -17.41
N LEU A 779 15.46 -2.23 -16.82
CA LEU A 779 15.62 -0.78 -16.69
C LEU A 779 16.79 -0.43 -15.78
N LEU A 780 16.97 -1.12 -14.65
CA LEU A 780 18.10 -0.92 -13.73
C LEU A 780 19.42 -1.37 -14.34
N VAL A 781 19.43 -2.46 -15.10
CA VAL A 781 20.60 -2.91 -15.88
C VAL A 781 20.87 -1.93 -17.01
N THR A 782 19.84 -1.44 -17.69
CA THR A 782 19.99 -0.42 -18.74
C THR A 782 20.45 0.89 -18.14
N LEU A 783 19.96 1.30 -16.97
CA LEU A 783 20.40 2.47 -16.24
C LEU A 783 21.81 2.27 -15.72
N ALA A 784 22.17 1.10 -15.21
CA ALA A 784 23.53 0.76 -14.80
C ALA A 784 24.47 0.74 -16.01
N VAL A 785 24.04 0.23 -17.16
CA VAL A 785 24.78 0.29 -18.43
C VAL A 785 24.84 1.73 -18.90
N CYS A 786 23.80 2.54 -18.79
CA CYS A 786 23.79 3.96 -19.13
C CYS A 786 24.64 4.77 -18.15
N VAL A 787 24.75 4.36 -16.89
CA VAL A 787 25.63 4.96 -15.87
C VAL A 787 27.05 4.49 -16.10
N VAL A 788 27.30 3.23 -16.46
CA VAL A 788 28.63 2.73 -16.84
C VAL A 788 29.05 3.35 -18.17
N VAL A 789 28.14 3.50 -19.14
CA VAL A 789 28.37 4.19 -20.41
C VAL A 789 28.49 5.68 -20.14
N ALA A 790 27.73 6.29 -19.25
CA ALA A 790 27.89 7.69 -18.87
C ALA A 790 29.17 7.88 -18.08
N VAL A 791 29.59 6.95 -17.22
CA VAL A 791 30.87 6.97 -16.50
C VAL A 791 31.99 6.68 -17.47
N VAL A 792 31.84 5.81 -18.45
CA VAL A 792 32.83 5.53 -19.52
C VAL A 792 32.85 6.68 -20.52
N LEU A 793 31.74 7.35 -20.79
CA LEU A 793 31.64 8.53 -21.65
C LEU A 793 32.10 9.76 -20.90
N LEU A 794 31.87 9.89 -19.59
CA LEU A 794 32.38 10.94 -18.72
C LEU A 794 33.83 10.66 -18.35
N TYR A 795 34.28 9.40 -18.30
CA TYR A 795 35.67 8.99 -18.15
C TYR A 795 36.38 9.12 -19.48
N ARG A 796 35.75 8.84 -20.63
CA ARG A 796 36.25 9.16 -21.97
C ARG A 796 36.11 10.64 -22.28
N ARG A 797 35.19 11.39 -21.67
CA ARG A 797 35.07 12.85 -21.79
C ARG A 797 35.95 13.52 -20.77
N ARG A 798 36.31 12.88 -19.66
CA ARG A 798 37.37 13.25 -18.73
C ARG A 798 38.72 12.81 -19.28
N LEU A 799 38.84 11.74 -20.06
CA LEU A 799 40.06 11.37 -20.79
C LEU A 799 40.16 12.15 -22.08
N ARG A 800 39.08 12.54 -22.75
CA ARG A 800 39.12 13.49 -23.86
C ARG A 800 39.24 14.90 -23.33
N ARG A 801 38.73 15.24 -22.15
CA ARG A 801 39.04 16.50 -21.48
C ARG A 801 40.42 16.45 -20.87
N LEU A 802 40.96 15.34 -20.37
CA LEU A 802 42.33 15.25 -19.86
C LEU A 802 43.31 15.10 -21.01
N ASN A 803 42.98 14.42 -22.10
CA ASN A 803 43.81 14.32 -23.30
C ASN A 803 43.62 15.54 -24.18
N ALA A 804 42.48 16.23 -24.20
CA ALA A 804 42.35 17.53 -24.87
C ALA A 804 42.65 18.70 -23.93
N TRP A 805 42.73 18.51 -22.60
CA TRP A 805 43.37 19.42 -21.66
C TRP A 805 44.85 19.09 -21.57
N GLN A 806 45.33 17.90 -21.88
CA GLN A 806 46.76 17.64 -22.09
C GLN A 806 47.13 17.97 -23.53
N LEU A 807 46.26 17.85 -24.53
CA LEU A 807 46.53 18.37 -25.87
C LEU A 807 46.29 19.87 -25.90
N ALA A 808 45.36 20.44 -25.11
CA ALA A 808 45.21 21.89 -24.97
C ALA A 808 46.26 22.43 -24.02
N VAL A 809 46.59 21.84 -22.86
CA VAL A 809 47.74 22.25 -22.02
C VAL A 809 49.04 21.94 -22.71
N HIS A 810 49.20 20.93 -23.55
CA HIS A 810 50.44 20.77 -24.33
C HIS A 810 50.43 21.63 -25.59
N LYS A 811 49.26 21.98 -26.19
CA LYS A 811 49.16 23.03 -27.24
C LYS A 811 49.13 24.44 -26.70
N GLN A 812 48.83 24.65 -25.42
CA GLN A 812 48.73 25.92 -24.69
C GLN A 812 49.97 26.08 -23.84
N GLU A 813 50.69 25.04 -23.44
CA GLU A 813 52.10 25.08 -23.07
C GLU A 813 52.92 25.21 -24.33
N LEU A 814 52.62 24.55 -25.47
CA LEU A 814 53.31 24.87 -26.72
C LEU A 814 52.89 26.24 -27.28
N ALA A 815 51.68 26.75 -27.04
CA ALA A 815 51.26 28.08 -27.51
C ALA A 815 51.50 29.20 -26.49
N GLU A 816 51.56 28.94 -25.18
CA GLU A 816 52.06 29.87 -24.15
C GLU A 816 53.57 29.78 -24.05
N GLN A 817 54.22 28.63 -24.22
CA GLN A 817 55.66 28.60 -24.47
C GLN A 817 55.94 29.18 -25.85
N ALA A 818 55.15 28.96 -26.91
CA ALA A 818 55.37 29.71 -28.15
C ALA A 818 54.93 31.18 -28.05
N SER A 819 54.03 31.59 -27.15
CA SER A 819 53.60 32.99 -27.00
C SER A 819 54.49 33.76 -26.01
N LEU A 820 54.86 33.17 -24.89
CA LEU A 820 55.91 33.65 -23.98
C LEU A 820 57.28 33.53 -24.62
N ALA A 821 57.58 32.49 -25.41
CA ALA A 821 58.78 32.47 -26.24
C ALA A 821 58.64 33.40 -27.43
N LYS A 822 57.49 33.69 -28.02
CA LYS A 822 57.37 34.72 -29.08
C LYS A 822 57.47 36.14 -28.51
N THR A 823 56.97 36.38 -27.29
CA THR A 823 57.06 37.66 -26.59
C THR A 823 58.45 37.86 -25.98
N ARG A 824 59.05 36.82 -25.37
CA ARG A 824 60.47 36.82 -24.95
C ARG A 824 61.38 36.86 -26.17
N PHE A 825 61.13 36.09 -27.24
CA PHE A 825 61.90 36.15 -28.49
C PHE A 825 61.84 37.55 -29.08
N LEU A 826 60.70 38.24 -29.12
CA LEU A 826 60.64 39.63 -29.63
C LEU A 826 61.36 40.64 -28.72
N ALA A 827 61.32 40.48 -27.39
CA ALA A 827 62.09 41.30 -26.45
C ALA A 827 63.61 41.01 -26.52
N THR A 828 63.98 39.72 -26.63
CA THR A 828 65.36 39.23 -26.80
C THR A 828 65.90 39.57 -28.19
N LEU A 829 65.09 39.54 -29.26
CA LEU A 829 65.49 39.94 -30.63
C LEU A 829 65.85 41.42 -30.66
N GLY A 830 65.06 42.26 -29.97
CA GLY A 830 65.37 43.68 -29.83
C GLY A 830 66.74 43.89 -29.19
N HIS A 831 67.11 43.07 -28.20
CA HIS A 831 68.40 43.14 -27.50
C HIS A 831 69.56 42.52 -28.32
N GLU A 832 69.34 41.34 -28.91
CA GLU A 832 70.32 40.59 -29.71
C GLU A 832 70.60 41.22 -31.07
N VAL A 833 69.69 42.02 -31.64
CA VAL A 833 69.96 42.79 -32.86
C VAL A 833 70.65 44.11 -32.51
N ARG A 834 70.26 44.77 -31.42
CA ARG A 834 70.77 46.12 -31.09
C ARG A 834 72.24 46.13 -30.64
N THR A 835 72.66 45.07 -29.96
CA THR A 835 74.05 44.88 -29.48
C THR A 835 75.06 44.78 -30.64
N PRO A 836 74.93 43.85 -31.62
CA PRO A 836 75.81 43.81 -32.78
C PRO A 836 75.65 45.04 -33.69
N MET A 837 74.47 45.66 -33.74
CA MET A 837 74.27 46.91 -34.50
C MET A 837 75.09 48.08 -33.95
N THR A 838 75.42 48.09 -32.66
CA THR A 838 76.39 49.05 -32.08
C THR A 838 77.76 48.85 -32.69
N GLY A 839 78.21 47.59 -32.82
CA GLY A 839 79.46 47.23 -33.47
C GLY A 839 79.48 47.64 -34.94
N VAL A 840 78.47 47.27 -35.72
CA VAL A 840 78.38 47.58 -37.15
C VAL A 840 78.31 49.09 -37.41
N MET A 841 77.46 49.81 -36.68
CA MET A 841 77.31 51.26 -36.86
C MET A 841 78.55 52.01 -36.37
N GLY A 842 79.06 51.68 -35.18
CA GLY A 842 80.25 52.31 -34.61
C GLY A 842 81.52 52.05 -35.44
N MET A 843 81.75 50.81 -35.89
CA MET A 843 82.88 50.51 -36.79
C MET A 843 82.73 51.20 -38.15
N SER A 844 81.52 51.27 -38.70
CA SER A 844 81.29 52.03 -39.94
C SER A 844 81.56 53.53 -39.76
N GLU A 845 81.27 54.09 -38.59
CA GLU A 845 81.56 55.48 -38.26
C GLU A 845 83.07 55.71 -38.11
N LEU A 846 83.77 54.81 -37.40
CA LEU A 846 85.23 54.86 -37.25
C LEU A 846 85.92 54.72 -38.62
N LEU A 847 85.46 53.81 -39.48
CA LEU A 847 85.94 53.65 -40.86
C LEU A 847 85.73 54.93 -41.68
N LEU A 848 84.58 55.59 -41.60
CA LEU A 848 84.32 56.86 -42.30
C LEU A 848 85.23 58.01 -41.86
N LYS A 849 85.81 57.93 -40.66
CA LYS A 849 86.82 58.88 -40.15
C LYS A 849 88.25 58.54 -40.60
N THR A 850 88.48 57.38 -41.21
CA THR A 850 89.77 57.03 -41.86
C THR A 850 89.78 57.49 -43.33
N GLN A 851 90.95 57.46 -43.99
CA GLN A 851 91.05 57.75 -45.42
C GLN A 851 90.51 56.56 -46.23
N LEU A 852 89.23 56.64 -46.63
CA LEU A 852 88.60 55.66 -47.52
C LEU A 852 88.56 56.17 -48.96
N ASP A 853 88.72 55.26 -49.93
CA ASP A 853 88.46 55.58 -51.33
C ASP A 853 86.95 55.79 -51.60
N HIS A 854 86.60 56.32 -52.78
CA HIS A 854 85.23 56.71 -53.10
C HIS A 854 84.24 55.53 -53.07
N THR A 855 84.71 54.32 -53.40
CA THR A 855 83.91 53.10 -53.44
C THR A 855 83.72 52.54 -52.03
N GLN A 856 84.80 52.47 -51.25
CA GLN A 856 84.80 52.10 -49.84
C GLN A 856 83.90 53.04 -49.03
N ARG A 857 84.02 54.37 -49.22
CA ARG A 857 83.15 55.36 -48.56
C ARG A 857 81.68 55.12 -48.89
N SER A 858 81.37 54.85 -50.16
CA SER A 858 80.00 54.54 -50.59
C SER A 858 79.47 53.25 -49.96
N TYR A 859 80.29 52.20 -49.85
CA TYR A 859 79.92 50.95 -49.18
C TYR A 859 79.70 51.16 -47.69
N THR A 860 80.60 51.87 -47.00
CA THR A 860 80.47 52.15 -45.57
C THR A 860 79.25 53.04 -45.28
N GLU A 861 78.97 54.05 -46.10
CA GLU A 861 77.73 54.83 -45.99
C GLU A 861 76.47 54.00 -46.25
N SER A 862 76.54 53.05 -47.19
CA SER A 862 75.42 52.16 -47.50
C SER A 862 75.14 51.19 -46.34
N ILE A 863 76.19 50.64 -45.72
CA ILE A 863 76.10 49.81 -44.51
C ILE A 863 75.43 50.61 -43.38
N ARG A 864 75.86 51.87 -43.16
CA ARG A 864 75.27 52.74 -42.15
C ARG A 864 73.79 53.06 -42.43
N ARG A 865 73.42 53.38 -43.68
CA ARG A 865 72.02 53.65 -44.07
C ARG A 865 71.15 52.41 -43.92
N ALA A 866 71.65 51.25 -44.34
CA ALA A 866 70.96 49.98 -44.19
C ALA A 866 70.76 49.62 -42.71
N GLY A 867 71.78 49.82 -41.89
CA GLY A 867 71.72 49.63 -40.44
C GLY A 867 70.68 50.52 -39.76
N ALA A 868 70.66 51.82 -40.09
CA ALA A 868 69.65 52.75 -39.56
C ALA A 868 68.23 52.42 -40.04
N HIS A 869 68.07 51.94 -41.28
CA HIS A 869 66.77 51.50 -41.79
C HIS A 869 66.27 50.25 -41.08
N LEU A 870 67.15 49.27 -40.85
CA LEU A 870 66.83 48.03 -40.13
C LEU A 870 66.41 48.33 -38.68
N LEU A 871 67.08 49.27 -38.01
CA LEU A 871 66.71 49.71 -36.68
C LEU A 871 65.31 50.33 -36.62
N ARG A 872 64.95 51.13 -37.64
CA ARG A 872 63.61 51.72 -37.76
C ARG A 872 62.54 50.65 -37.93
N LEU A 873 62.78 49.65 -38.78
CA LEU A 873 61.85 48.54 -39.00
C LEU A 873 61.65 47.70 -37.73
N VAL A 874 62.72 47.46 -36.98
CA VAL A 874 62.64 46.76 -35.69
C VAL A 874 61.82 47.57 -34.67
N ASN A 875 62.03 48.88 -34.58
CA ASN A 875 61.25 49.75 -33.70
C ASN A 875 59.76 49.81 -34.10
N ASP A 876 59.45 49.94 -35.39
CA ASP A 876 58.06 49.94 -35.88
C ASP A 876 57.34 48.60 -35.57
N ALA A 877 58.06 47.48 -35.66
CA ALA A 877 57.54 46.17 -35.28
C ALA A 877 57.31 46.03 -33.76
N LEU A 878 58.16 46.65 -32.93
CA LEU A 878 58.00 46.69 -31.48
C LEU A 878 56.83 47.58 -31.06
N ASP A 879 56.63 48.74 -31.69
CA ASP A 879 55.48 49.62 -31.45
C ASP A 879 54.18 48.90 -31.80
N LEU A 880 54.11 48.20 -32.94
CA LEU A 880 52.94 47.41 -33.31
C LEU A 880 52.65 46.28 -32.31
N ALA A 881 53.68 45.57 -31.83
CA ALA A 881 53.53 44.52 -30.84
C ALA A 881 52.99 45.07 -29.49
N ARG A 882 53.40 46.28 -29.10
CA ARG A 882 52.88 46.95 -27.88
C ARG A 882 51.41 47.33 -28.02
N ILE A 883 51.01 47.85 -29.19
CA ILE A 883 49.61 48.19 -29.51
C ILE A 883 48.71 46.94 -29.45
N GLU A 884 49.08 45.84 -30.12
CA GLU A 884 48.30 44.59 -30.12
C GLU A 884 48.15 44.00 -28.71
N SER A 885 49.16 44.18 -27.87
CA SER A 885 49.12 43.72 -26.47
C SER A 885 48.32 44.62 -25.53
N GLY A 886 47.80 45.76 -26.01
CA GLY A 886 47.06 46.74 -25.21
C GLY A 886 47.93 47.52 -24.21
N ARG A 887 49.25 47.53 -24.40
CA ARG A 887 50.24 48.16 -23.49
C ARG A 887 50.80 49.48 -24.01
N LEU A 888 50.18 50.09 -25.01
CA LEU A 888 50.56 51.42 -25.47
C LEU A 888 49.93 52.48 -24.54
N GLU A 889 50.75 53.19 -23.78
CA GLU A 889 50.32 54.36 -23.00
C GLU A 889 50.48 55.63 -23.85
N LEU A 890 49.45 56.49 -23.87
CA LEU A 890 49.46 57.77 -24.59
C LEU A 890 49.88 58.91 -23.64
N ASP A 891 50.88 59.70 -24.05
CA ASP A 891 51.36 60.84 -23.26
C ASP A 891 50.56 62.11 -23.61
N LEU A 892 49.48 62.36 -22.87
CA LEU A 892 48.57 63.47 -23.11
C LEU A 892 49.14 64.77 -22.53
N GLN A 893 49.67 65.64 -23.39
CA GLN A 893 50.23 66.94 -23.03
C GLN A 893 49.60 68.12 -23.82
N PRO A 894 49.52 69.34 -23.24
CA PRO A 894 49.10 70.52 -23.99
C PRO A 894 50.19 70.93 -25.01
N PHE A 895 49.84 71.10 -26.28
CA PHE A 895 50.77 71.54 -27.32
C PHE A 895 50.16 72.58 -28.27
N SER A 896 51.03 73.41 -28.87
CA SER A 896 50.63 74.36 -29.91
C SER A 896 50.41 73.64 -31.24
N VAL A 897 49.18 73.68 -31.75
CA VAL A 897 48.83 73.00 -32.99
C VAL A 897 49.54 73.66 -34.18
N ARG A 898 49.68 74.99 -34.16
CA ARG A 898 50.43 75.72 -35.20
C ARG A 898 51.89 75.30 -35.24
N GLN A 899 52.54 75.18 -34.07
CA GLN A 899 53.95 74.80 -34.00
C GLN A 899 54.17 73.37 -34.51
N LEU A 900 53.31 72.43 -34.10
CA LEU A 900 53.37 71.05 -34.59
C LEU A 900 53.27 70.99 -36.13
N VAL A 901 52.32 71.72 -36.70
CA VAL A 901 52.11 71.78 -38.15
C VAL A 901 53.29 72.47 -38.86
N ALA A 902 53.84 73.53 -38.29
CA ALA A 902 55.02 74.22 -38.82
C ALA A 902 56.27 73.32 -38.81
N GLU A 903 56.47 72.51 -37.75
CA GLU A 903 57.55 71.53 -37.68
C GLU A 903 57.39 70.44 -38.74
N VAL A 904 56.16 69.96 -38.97
CA VAL A 904 55.85 68.98 -40.02
C VAL A 904 56.09 69.58 -41.41
N GLU A 905 55.68 70.83 -41.64
CA GLU A 905 55.93 71.56 -42.89
C GLU A 905 57.43 71.75 -43.13
N ALA A 906 58.19 72.19 -42.13
CA ALA A 906 59.63 72.40 -42.22
C ALA A 906 60.39 71.13 -42.63
N LEU A 907 59.89 69.96 -42.25
CA LEU A 907 60.46 68.67 -42.64
C LEU A 907 59.98 68.20 -44.02
N MET A 908 58.70 68.39 -44.36
CA MET A 908 58.11 67.78 -45.56
C MET A 908 58.17 68.67 -46.81
N ALA A 909 58.13 69.99 -46.66
CA ALA A 909 58.20 70.91 -47.79
C ALA A 909 59.50 70.78 -48.60
N PRO A 910 60.70 70.66 -47.99
CA PRO A 910 61.95 70.44 -48.74
C PRO A 910 61.95 69.12 -49.52
N LEU A 911 61.44 68.03 -48.92
CA LEU A 911 61.33 66.72 -49.59
C LEU A 911 60.39 66.75 -50.80
N ALA A 912 59.26 67.47 -50.68
CA ALA A 912 58.34 67.67 -51.81
C ALA A 912 59.02 68.48 -52.93
N GLN A 913 59.77 69.52 -52.57
CA GLN A 913 60.44 70.41 -53.50
C GLN A 913 61.62 69.73 -54.23
N GLU A 914 62.41 68.90 -53.55
CA GLU A 914 63.44 68.05 -54.17
C GLU A 914 62.86 67.10 -55.24
N ARG A 915 61.61 66.69 -55.07
CA ARG A 915 60.89 65.87 -56.06
C ARG A 915 60.11 66.68 -57.10
N GLY A 916 60.19 68.01 -57.08
CA GLY A 916 59.50 68.88 -58.01
C GLY A 916 57.98 68.99 -57.79
N LEU A 917 57.49 68.66 -56.59
CA LEU A 917 56.09 68.80 -56.20
C LEU A 917 55.87 70.15 -55.48
N ARG A 918 54.67 70.72 -55.61
CA ARG A 918 54.26 71.89 -54.81
C ARG A 918 53.67 71.42 -53.49
N PHE A 919 54.22 71.89 -52.38
CA PHE A 919 53.64 71.70 -51.05
C PHE A 919 52.66 72.82 -50.73
N SER A 920 51.46 72.50 -50.21
CA SER A 920 50.43 73.47 -49.85
C SER A 920 49.96 73.27 -48.42
N LEU A 921 50.06 74.30 -47.59
CA LEU A 921 49.52 74.27 -46.23
C LEU A 921 48.30 75.20 -46.14
N ASP A 922 47.14 74.67 -45.76
CA ASP A 922 45.89 75.41 -45.53
C ASP A 922 45.46 75.26 -44.06
N VAL A 923 45.60 76.33 -43.27
CA VAL A 923 45.24 76.32 -41.84
C VAL A 923 43.93 77.09 -41.65
N GLY A 924 42.82 76.36 -41.61
CA GLY A 924 41.47 76.89 -41.38
C GLY A 924 41.15 77.13 -39.91
N LEU A 925 42.04 77.81 -39.18
CA LEU A 925 41.87 78.17 -37.76
C LEU A 925 41.79 79.69 -37.58
N LEU A 926 40.74 80.20 -36.93
CA LEU A 926 40.61 81.59 -36.52
C LEU A 926 41.39 81.82 -35.20
N GLY A 927 42.73 81.94 -35.28
CA GLY A 927 43.63 82.21 -34.15
C GLY A 927 44.56 81.05 -33.77
N ASP A 928 45.40 81.27 -32.77
CA ASP A 928 46.29 80.23 -32.22
C ASP A 928 45.55 79.33 -31.25
N ILE A 929 45.76 78.02 -31.40
CA ILE A 929 45.03 76.99 -30.66
C ILE A 929 46.03 76.09 -29.94
N THR A 930 45.75 75.84 -28.66
CA THR A 930 46.44 74.84 -27.85
C THR A 930 45.52 73.63 -27.69
N ALA A 931 45.99 72.45 -28.11
CA ALA A 931 45.26 71.18 -28.00
C ALA A 931 45.92 70.28 -26.95
N SER A 932 45.12 69.42 -26.30
CA SER A 932 45.62 68.40 -25.38
C SER A 932 45.61 67.02 -26.05
N GLY A 933 46.78 66.40 -26.17
CA GLY A 933 46.99 65.10 -26.85
C GLY A 933 48.46 64.70 -26.86
N ASP A 934 48.82 63.64 -27.58
CA ASP A 934 50.23 63.23 -27.73
C ASP A 934 50.82 63.83 -29.02
N PRO A 935 51.59 64.94 -28.96
CA PRO A 935 52.12 65.59 -30.15
C PRO A 935 53.13 64.73 -30.91
N THR A 936 53.78 63.77 -30.24
CA THR A 936 54.78 62.88 -30.87
C THR A 936 54.07 61.86 -31.76
N ARG A 937 52.99 61.25 -31.27
CA ARG A 937 52.21 60.28 -32.05
C ARG A 937 51.41 60.95 -33.16
N ILE A 938 50.89 62.15 -32.94
CA ILE A 938 50.23 62.94 -33.99
C ILE A 938 51.25 63.30 -35.10
N ARG A 939 52.46 63.73 -34.74
CA ARG A 939 53.55 63.98 -35.70
C ARG A 939 53.88 62.73 -36.52
N GLN A 940 53.97 61.57 -35.87
CA GLN A 940 54.25 60.30 -36.53
C GLN A 940 53.18 59.97 -37.58
N ILE A 941 51.90 60.16 -37.26
CA ILE A 941 50.79 59.97 -38.22
C ILE A 941 50.96 60.91 -39.43
N LEU A 942 51.17 62.20 -39.17
CA LEU A 942 51.26 63.21 -40.24
C LEU A 942 52.48 62.97 -41.14
N LEU A 943 53.66 62.66 -40.58
CA LEU A 943 54.87 62.38 -41.35
C LEU A 943 54.70 61.11 -42.21
N ASN A 944 54.07 60.06 -41.69
CA ASN A 944 53.82 58.84 -42.44
C ASN A 944 52.85 59.06 -43.62
N LEU A 945 51.77 59.82 -43.40
CA LEU A 945 50.79 60.13 -44.45
C LEU A 945 51.39 61.07 -45.51
N LEU A 946 52.08 62.14 -45.10
CA LEU A 946 52.69 63.10 -46.02
C LEU A 946 53.85 62.51 -46.80
N SER A 947 54.70 61.68 -46.16
CA SER A 947 55.76 60.97 -46.87
C SER A 947 55.21 60.01 -47.92
N ASN A 948 54.08 59.34 -47.66
CA ASN A 948 53.42 58.52 -48.66
C ASN A 948 52.84 59.37 -49.80
N ALA A 949 52.16 60.48 -49.49
CA ALA A 949 51.64 61.40 -50.50
C ALA A 949 52.75 61.94 -51.43
N ILE A 950 53.90 62.37 -50.88
CA ILE A 950 55.08 62.82 -51.65
C ILE A 950 55.67 61.67 -52.47
N LYS A 951 55.72 60.45 -51.91
CA LYS A 951 56.31 59.29 -52.57
C LYS A 951 55.51 58.84 -53.79
N PHE A 952 54.18 58.91 -53.75
CA PHE A 952 53.30 58.38 -54.80
C PHE A 952 52.79 59.44 -55.79
N THR A 953 53.08 60.72 -55.55
CA THR A 953 52.76 61.81 -56.48
C THR A 953 53.98 62.11 -57.34
N GLU A 954 53.91 61.90 -58.65
CA GLU A 954 55.03 62.20 -59.55
C GLU A 954 55.09 63.68 -59.96
N ARG A 955 53.92 64.30 -60.18
CA ARG A 955 53.78 65.73 -60.51
C ARG A 955 52.47 66.25 -59.91
N GLY A 956 52.49 67.47 -59.39
CA GLY A 956 51.29 68.14 -58.86
C GLY A 956 51.48 68.68 -57.45
N VAL A 957 50.41 68.63 -56.65
CA VAL A 957 50.36 69.28 -55.32
C VAL A 957 50.15 68.22 -54.24
N VAL A 958 50.91 68.32 -53.16
CA VAL A 958 50.64 67.62 -51.90
C VAL A 958 50.29 68.68 -50.87
N GLY A 959 49.12 68.53 -50.25
CA GLY A 959 48.57 69.49 -49.32
C GLY A 959 48.28 68.90 -47.95
N LEU A 960 48.54 69.68 -46.91
CA LEU A 960 48.01 69.46 -45.57
C LEU A 960 46.99 70.57 -45.28
N LYS A 961 45.77 70.17 -44.92
CA LYS A 961 44.72 71.09 -44.50
C LYS A 961 44.29 70.78 -43.07
N LEU A 962 44.16 71.82 -42.26
CA LEU A 962 43.71 71.72 -40.87
C LEU A 962 42.39 72.47 -40.70
N THR A 963 41.38 71.80 -40.14
CA THR A 963 40.08 72.39 -39.81
C THR A 963 39.59 71.93 -38.43
N THR A 964 38.63 72.65 -37.84
CA THR A 964 38.01 72.29 -36.56
C THR A 964 36.78 71.40 -36.75
N LEU A 965 36.63 70.37 -35.92
CA LEU A 965 35.44 69.53 -35.86
C LEU A 965 34.46 70.13 -34.85
N GLY A 966 33.53 70.95 -35.35
CA GLY A 966 32.51 71.63 -34.53
C GLY A 966 33.10 72.70 -33.58
N SER A 967 32.23 73.27 -32.74
CA SER A 967 32.62 74.28 -31.76
C SER A 967 33.36 73.61 -30.58
N TYR A 968 34.69 73.62 -30.61
CA TYR A 968 35.62 73.27 -29.50
C TYR A 968 35.85 71.78 -29.14
N GLN A 969 35.51 70.81 -30.00
CA GLN A 969 35.59 69.37 -29.63
C GLN A 969 36.38 68.46 -30.57
N GLY A 970 37.18 68.99 -31.49
CA GLY A 970 38.11 68.16 -32.25
C GLY A 970 38.88 68.91 -33.34
N LEU A 971 39.89 68.24 -33.88
CA LEU A 971 40.72 68.71 -34.99
C LEU A 971 40.72 67.69 -36.11
N ARG A 972 40.56 68.18 -37.33
CA ARG A 972 40.59 67.41 -38.58
C ARG A 972 41.85 67.77 -39.38
N PHE A 973 42.71 66.79 -39.60
CA PHE A 973 43.86 66.90 -40.48
C PHE A 973 43.57 66.18 -41.80
N GLU A 974 43.54 66.92 -42.91
CA GLU A 974 43.35 66.38 -44.25
C GLU A 974 44.68 66.40 -45.00
N VAL A 975 45.24 65.23 -45.29
CA VAL A 975 46.41 65.09 -46.18
C VAL A 975 45.90 64.71 -47.56
N ALA A 976 46.09 65.60 -48.53
CA ALA A 976 45.60 65.43 -49.89
C ALA A 976 46.74 65.46 -50.91
N ASP A 977 46.70 64.59 -51.91
CA ASP A 977 47.59 64.60 -53.05
C ASP A 977 46.84 64.59 -54.38
N THR A 978 47.52 64.97 -55.46
CA THR A 978 47.02 64.88 -56.84
C THR A 978 47.61 63.67 -57.60
N GLY A 979 48.01 62.62 -56.87
CA GLY A 979 48.61 61.41 -57.41
C GLY A 979 47.61 60.49 -58.14
N PRO A 980 47.98 59.23 -58.41
CA PRO A 980 47.19 58.32 -59.25
C PRO A 980 45.87 57.88 -58.62
N GLY A 981 45.62 58.17 -57.35
CA GLY A 981 44.45 57.69 -56.60
C GLY A 981 44.47 56.19 -56.32
N ILE A 982 43.58 55.73 -55.44
CA ILE A 982 43.51 54.35 -54.94
C ILE A 982 42.19 53.70 -55.41
N ASN A 983 42.24 52.46 -55.91
CA ASN A 983 41.03 51.72 -56.32
C ASN A 983 40.29 51.07 -55.13
N ALA A 984 39.07 50.54 -55.35
CA ALA A 984 38.24 50.01 -54.27
C ALA A 984 38.86 48.79 -53.55
N ASP A 985 39.53 47.89 -54.28
CA ASP A 985 40.19 46.71 -53.72
C ASP A 985 41.42 47.09 -52.88
N GLN A 986 42.21 48.05 -53.36
CA GLN A 986 43.34 48.63 -52.63
C GLN A 986 42.86 49.41 -51.40
N LYS A 987 41.71 50.10 -51.48
CA LYS A 987 41.12 50.81 -50.34
C LYS A 987 40.72 49.85 -49.20
N ALA A 988 40.18 48.66 -49.53
CA ALA A 988 39.82 47.63 -48.55
C ALA A 988 41.05 46.98 -47.88
N ARG A 989 42.21 47.06 -48.54
CA ARG A 989 43.48 46.45 -48.17
C ARG A 989 44.49 47.43 -47.55
N LEU A 990 44.20 48.73 -47.66
CA LEU A 990 45.13 49.83 -47.35
C LEU A 990 45.69 49.83 -45.92
N PHE A 991 44.90 49.38 -44.96
CA PHE A 991 45.27 49.33 -43.55
C PHE A 991 45.65 47.92 -43.06
N GLN A 992 45.70 46.93 -43.95
CA GLN A 992 46.17 45.60 -43.57
C GLN A 992 47.69 45.60 -43.39
N ARG A 993 48.14 44.89 -42.36
CA ARG A 993 49.54 44.87 -41.93
C ARG A 993 50.40 44.16 -42.99
N PHE A 994 51.57 44.73 -43.28
CA PHE A 994 52.54 44.19 -44.25
C PHE A 994 52.01 44.12 -45.69
N GLU A 995 50.86 44.72 -45.96
CA GLU A 995 50.25 44.69 -47.28
C GLU A 995 50.80 45.85 -48.11
N GLN A 996 51.63 45.51 -49.09
CA GLN A 996 52.14 46.45 -50.09
C GLN A 996 51.28 46.28 -51.34
N GLY A 997 50.64 47.35 -51.80
CA GLY A 997 49.72 47.30 -52.94
C GLY A 997 50.32 46.59 -54.16
N ASP A 998 49.58 45.61 -54.69
CA ASP A 998 50.01 44.69 -55.74
C ASP A 998 50.53 45.41 -57.00
N GLY A 999 51.82 45.22 -57.27
CA GLY A 999 52.48 45.65 -58.49
C GLY A 999 53.99 45.43 -58.41
N ALA A 1000 54.50 44.41 -59.10
CA ALA A 1000 55.94 44.13 -59.23
C ALA A 1000 56.77 45.28 -59.85
N LYS A 1001 56.12 46.36 -60.33
CA LYS A 1001 56.77 47.58 -60.84
C LYS A 1001 56.80 48.75 -59.83
N THR A 1002 56.03 48.70 -58.75
CA THR A 1002 55.99 49.72 -57.67
C THR A 1002 56.85 49.31 -56.47
N THR A 1003 57.01 48.01 -56.23
CA THR A 1003 57.82 47.44 -55.13
C THR A 1003 59.32 47.72 -55.27
N SER A 1004 59.87 47.71 -56.49
CA SER A 1004 61.30 47.97 -56.70
C SER A 1004 61.68 49.46 -56.68
N ARG A 1005 60.74 50.36 -56.98
CA ARG A 1005 61.03 51.79 -57.14
C ARG A 1005 60.94 52.59 -55.84
N TYR A 1006 60.07 52.21 -54.91
CA TYR A 1006 59.84 53.00 -53.70
C TYR A 1006 59.58 52.17 -52.43
N GLY A 1007 60.10 50.95 -52.32
CA GLY A 1007 59.87 50.01 -51.20
C GLY A 1007 59.66 50.64 -49.82
N GLY A 1008 58.53 50.33 -49.18
CA GLY A 1008 58.21 50.73 -47.80
C GLY A 1008 57.60 49.55 -47.07
N SER A 1009 57.73 49.48 -45.75
CA SER A 1009 57.48 48.28 -44.92
C SER A 1009 56.04 47.73 -44.93
N GLY A 1010 55.06 48.45 -45.46
CA GLY A 1010 53.64 48.09 -45.39
C GLY A 1010 53.06 48.18 -43.97
N LEU A 1011 53.80 48.75 -43.02
CA LEU A 1011 53.37 48.90 -41.62
C LEU A 1011 52.84 50.30 -41.30
N GLY A 1012 53.38 51.34 -41.96
CA GLY A 1012 53.13 52.73 -41.57
C GLY A 1012 51.66 53.16 -41.57
N LEU A 1013 50.86 52.74 -42.56
CA LEU A 1013 49.44 53.08 -42.64
C LEU A 1013 48.60 52.34 -41.60
N ALA A 1014 48.89 51.06 -41.34
CA ALA A 1014 48.25 50.28 -40.28
C ALA A 1014 48.55 50.89 -38.90
N ILE A 1015 49.80 51.32 -38.66
CA ILE A 1015 50.18 52.03 -37.43
C ILE A 1015 49.41 53.34 -37.30
N CYS A 1016 49.25 54.12 -38.37
CA CYS A 1016 48.45 55.35 -38.32
C CYS A 1016 46.99 55.09 -37.90
N GLN A 1017 46.36 54.02 -38.41
CA GLN A 1017 44.99 53.67 -38.06
C GLN A 1017 44.87 53.26 -36.59
N GLU A 1018 45.76 52.41 -36.11
CA GLU A 1018 45.76 51.94 -34.72
C GLU A 1018 46.06 53.09 -33.74
N LEU A 1019 46.99 54.01 -34.07
CA LEU A 1019 47.26 55.18 -33.25
C LEU A 1019 46.07 56.16 -33.23
N ALA A 1020 45.40 56.37 -34.36
CA ALA A 1020 44.19 57.20 -34.40
C ALA A 1020 43.06 56.59 -33.55
N LEU A 1021 42.83 55.28 -33.67
CA LEU A 1021 41.87 54.53 -32.83
C LEU A 1021 42.22 54.61 -31.34
N ALA A 1022 43.50 54.45 -30.98
CA ALA A 1022 43.97 54.55 -29.60
C ALA A 1022 43.72 55.95 -29.01
N MET A 1023 43.81 57.01 -29.83
CA MET A 1023 43.46 58.39 -29.45
C MET A 1023 41.95 58.69 -29.50
N GLY A 1024 41.10 57.68 -29.74
CA GLY A 1024 39.65 57.82 -29.86
C GLY A 1024 39.17 58.48 -31.16
N GLY A 1025 40.07 58.67 -32.13
CA GLY A 1025 39.79 59.21 -33.44
C GLY A 1025 39.66 58.14 -34.51
N HIS A 1026 39.56 58.57 -35.76
CA HIS A 1026 39.53 57.67 -36.91
C HIS A 1026 40.19 58.29 -38.14
N ILE A 1027 40.61 57.44 -39.08
CA ILE A 1027 41.16 57.84 -40.36
C ILE A 1027 40.21 57.37 -41.46
N GLU A 1028 39.71 58.31 -42.25
CA GLU A 1028 38.91 58.05 -43.45
C GLU A 1028 39.75 58.32 -44.71
N VAL A 1029 39.53 57.53 -45.76
CA VAL A 1029 40.21 57.71 -47.05
C VAL A 1029 39.19 58.00 -48.14
N ILE A 1030 39.40 59.09 -48.86
CA ILE A 1030 38.60 59.51 -50.00
C ILE A 1030 39.55 59.56 -51.20
N SER A 1031 39.36 58.66 -52.16
CA SER A 1031 40.19 58.63 -53.36
C SER A 1031 39.42 58.08 -54.54
N ARG A 1032 39.75 58.59 -55.73
CA ARG A 1032 39.25 58.10 -57.01
C ARG A 1032 40.45 57.99 -57.96
N LEU A 1033 40.49 56.91 -58.75
CA LEU A 1033 41.59 56.71 -59.71
C LEU A 1033 41.75 57.93 -60.63
N GLY A 1034 42.98 58.40 -60.78
CA GLY A 1034 43.38 59.55 -61.59
C GLY A 1034 43.10 60.93 -60.97
N ALA A 1035 42.48 61.00 -59.79
CA ALA A 1035 42.06 62.26 -59.17
C ALA A 1035 42.73 62.53 -57.80
N GLY A 1036 43.73 61.74 -57.42
CA GLY A 1036 44.44 61.88 -56.15
C GLY A 1036 43.82 61.15 -54.96
N THR A 1037 44.52 61.19 -53.83
CA THR A 1037 44.06 60.61 -52.56
C THR A 1037 43.97 61.68 -51.48
N ARG A 1038 42.90 61.61 -50.67
CA ARG A 1038 42.71 62.43 -49.48
C ARG A 1038 42.52 61.53 -48.26
N PHE A 1039 43.43 61.63 -47.31
CA PHE A 1039 43.30 61.04 -45.97
C PHE A 1039 42.75 62.09 -45.02
N VAL A 1040 41.61 61.79 -44.39
CA VAL A 1040 40.96 62.63 -43.38
C VAL A 1040 41.20 61.98 -42.02
N VAL A 1041 41.95 62.64 -41.16
CA VAL A 1041 42.26 62.18 -39.81
C VAL A 1041 41.48 63.04 -38.82
N ASP A 1042 40.48 62.44 -38.18
CA ASP A 1042 39.65 63.09 -37.18
C ASP A 1042 40.08 62.66 -35.78
N LEU A 1043 40.56 63.61 -34.98
CA LEU A 1043 40.97 63.37 -33.61
C LEU A 1043 40.08 64.20 -32.66
N PRO A 1044 39.44 63.59 -31.65
CA PRO A 1044 38.59 64.27 -30.67
C PRO A 1044 39.43 65.01 -29.60
N LEU A 1045 40.35 65.87 -30.05
CA LEU A 1045 41.24 66.64 -29.19
C LEU A 1045 40.50 67.86 -28.65
N ARG A 1046 40.48 68.00 -27.32
CA ARG A 1046 39.99 69.21 -26.66
C ARG A 1046 40.98 70.35 -26.90
N TRP A 1047 40.48 71.50 -27.34
CA TRP A 1047 41.33 72.65 -27.66
C TRP A 1047 40.73 73.98 -27.19
N VAL A 1048 41.62 74.95 -26.92
CA VAL A 1048 41.28 76.31 -26.48
C VAL A 1048 41.99 77.35 -27.35
N THR A 1049 41.34 78.49 -27.59
CA THR A 1049 42.00 79.66 -28.21
C THR A 1049 43.03 80.22 -27.23
N SER A 1050 44.29 80.30 -27.65
CA SER A 1050 45.39 80.78 -26.81
C SER A 1050 46.06 81.98 -27.46
N ASN A 1051 46.10 83.11 -26.75
CA ASN A 1051 46.86 84.32 -27.12
C ASN A 1051 48.26 84.32 -26.48
N ALA A 1052 48.78 83.18 -26.02
CA ALA A 1052 50.05 83.09 -25.31
C ALA A 1052 51.07 82.24 -26.08
N ALA A 1053 52.12 82.90 -26.58
CA ALA A 1053 53.35 82.25 -27.04
C ALA A 1053 54.05 81.57 -25.86
N LEU A 1054 54.06 80.23 -25.84
CA LEU A 1054 54.90 79.46 -24.93
C LEU A 1054 56.25 79.22 -25.59
N SER A 1055 57.15 80.19 -25.37
CA SER A 1055 58.56 80.13 -25.68
C SER A 1055 59.25 79.04 -24.85
N GLY A 1056 60.03 78.19 -25.50
CA GLY A 1056 60.81 77.16 -24.84
C GLY A 1056 61.85 76.51 -25.78
N GLU A 1057 62.49 77.29 -26.64
CA GLU A 1057 63.73 76.87 -27.32
C GLU A 1057 64.88 76.90 -26.30
N VAL A 1058 65.46 75.74 -26.00
CA VAL A 1058 66.80 75.66 -25.40
C VAL A 1058 67.77 75.18 -26.48
N THR A 1059 68.52 76.14 -26.99
CA THR A 1059 69.69 76.02 -27.86
C THR A 1059 70.72 75.07 -27.25
N ARG A 1060 71.06 73.97 -27.92
CA ARG A 1060 72.24 73.14 -27.59
C ARG A 1060 73.50 73.82 -28.10
N ALA A 1061 74.28 74.43 -27.21
CA ALA A 1061 75.64 74.86 -27.51
C ALA A 1061 76.62 73.68 -27.29
N SER A 1062 77.33 73.31 -28.36
CA SER A 1062 78.39 72.29 -28.37
C SER A 1062 79.56 72.73 -27.49
N ALA A 1063 79.79 72.04 -26.36
CA ALA A 1063 80.92 72.29 -25.47
C ALA A 1063 81.98 71.20 -25.68
N THR A 1064 83.11 71.56 -26.29
CA THR A 1064 84.31 70.70 -26.36
C THR A 1064 84.83 70.41 -24.95
N ILE A 1065 84.71 69.15 -24.51
CA ILE A 1065 85.14 68.67 -23.19
C ILE A 1065 86.65 68.44 -23.19
N ALA A 1066 87.33 68.77 -22.09
CA ALA A 1066 88.75 68.45 -21.92
C ALA A 1066 88.97 66.91 -21.84
N PRO A 1067 90.12 66.39 -22.32
CA PRO A 1067 90.48 64.98 -22.19
C PRO A 1067 90.26 64.45 -20.77
N GLN A 1068 89.56 63.32 -20.64
CA GLN A 1068 89.23 62.66 -19.36
C GLN A 1068 89.85 61.26 -19.34
N ARG A 1069 90.17 60.76 -18.14
CA ARG A 1069 90.57 59.37 -17.90
C ARG A 1069 89.34 58.56 -17.49
N VAL A 1070 88.90 57.69 -18.38
CA VAL A 1070 87.63 56.96 -18.30
C VAL A 1070 87.87 55.49 -17.95
N LEU A 1071 87.18 54.99 -16.93
CA LEU A 1071 87.09 53.55 -16.68
C LEU A 1071 85.92 52.97 -17.48
N LEU A 1072 86.20 52.07 -18.42
CA LEU A 1072 85.19 51.35 -19.18
C LEU A 1072 85.07 49.92 -18.65
N VAL A 1073 83.88 49.51 -18.26
CA VAL A 1073 83.60 48.13 -17.84
C VAL A 1073 82.58 47.53 -18.80
N GLU A 1074 83.07 46.67 -19.68
CA GLU A 1074 82.30 46.02 -20.76
C GLU A 1074 82.90 44.64 -20.99
N ASP A 1075 82.08 43.60 -20.99
CA ASP A 1075 82.55 42.21 -21.15
C ASP A 1075 82.69 41.80 -22.62
N ASP A 1076 81.93 42.41 -23.54
CA ASP A 1076 82.09 42.19 -24.98
C ASP A 1076 83.33 42.93 -25.51
N PRO A 1077 84.37 42.21 -25.97
CA PRO A 1077 85.62 42.83 -26.43
C PRO A 1077 85.44 43.69 -27.68
N THR A 1078 84.45 43.39 -28.54
CA THR A 1078 84.18 44.14 -29.77
C THR A 1078 83.53 45.47 -29.45
N ILE A 1079 82.54 45.47 -28.55
CA ILE A 1079 81.88 46.70 -28.10
C ILE A 1079 82.84 47.56 -27.30
N ALA A 1080 83.63 46.93 -26.43
CA ALA A 1080 84.69 47.62 -25.70
C ALA A 1080 85.66 48.32 -26.66
N GLU A 1081 86.08 47.65 -27.74
CA GLU A 1081 86.95 48.23 -28.76
C GLU A 1081 86.31 49.42 -29.48
N VAL A 1082 85.01 49.33 -29.83
CA VAL A 1082 84.27 50.45 -30.44
C VAL A 1082 84.17 51.63 -29.49
N ILE A 1083 83.77 51.42 -28.24
CA ILE A 1083 83.63 52.51 -27.26
C ILE A 1083 85.00 53.14 -26.96
N VAL A 1084 86.04 52.33 -26.77
CA VAL A 1084 87.42 52.81 -26.61
C VAL A 1084 87.86 53.61 -27.84
N GLY A 1085 87.57 53.14 -29.05
CA GLY A 1085 87.88 53.82 -30.31
C GLY A 1085 87.17 55.17 -30.43
N LEU A 1086 85.87 55.23 -30.14
CA LEU A 1086 85.08 56.46 -30.17
C LEU A 1086 85.57 57.46 -29.12
N LEU A 1087 85.80 57.03 -27.88
CA LEU A 1087 86.28 57.89 -26.80
C LEU A 1087 87.72 58.40 -27.04
N ARG A 1088 88.63 57.56 -27.55
CA ARG A 1088 89.98 57.98 -27.94
C ARG A 1088 89.96 58.94 -29.12
N SER A 1089 89.05 58.75 -30.09
CA SER A 1089 88.88 59.70 -31.20
C SER A 1089 88.40 61.08 -30.75
N GLN A 1090 87.77 61.16 -29.57
CA GLN A 1090 87.37 62.40 -28.89
C GLN A 1090 88.45 62.95 -27.95
N GLY A 1091 89.60 62.28 -27.84
CA GLY A 1091 90.75 62.70 -27.02
C GLY A 1091 90.78 62.14 -25.59
N HIS A 1092 89.83 61.28 -25.19
CA HIS A 1092 89.82 60.68 -23.85
C HIS A 1092 90.83 59.52 -23.72
N SER A 1093 91.39 59.35 -22.52
CA SER A 1093 92.20 58.18 -22.15
C SER A 1093 91.30 57.13 -21.51
N VAL A 1094 91.30 55.90 -21.99
CA VAL A 1094 90.37 54.85 -21.54
C VAL A 1094 91.14 53.64 -21.01
N VAL A 1095 90.82 53.22 -19.79
CA VAL A 1095 91.23 51.93 -19.21
C VAL A 1095 90.02 51.01 -19.24
N HIS A 1096 90.17 49.84 -19.85
CA HIS A 1096 89.10 48.86 -20.02
C HIS A 1096 89.27 47.71 -19.02
N ALA A 1097 88.21 47.41 -18.28
CA ALA A 1097 88.11 46.24 -17.42
C ALA A 1097 87.03 45.28 -17.97
N PRO A 1098 87.32 43.98 -18.14
CA PRO A 1098 86.38 43.05 -18.78
C PRO A 1098 85.23 42.56 -17.88
N HIS A 1099 85.29 42.80 -16.57
CA HIS A 1099 84.25 42.40 -15.63
C HIS A 1099 84.34 43.20 -14.31
N GLY A 1100 83.30 43.13 -13.48
CA GLY A 1100 83.20 43.98 -12.28
C GLY A 1100 84.33 43.82 -11.25
N LEU A 1101 84.84 42.61 -11.02
CA LEU A 1101 85.99 42.41 -10.12
C LEU A 1101 87.29 43.05 -10.64
N ALA A 1102 87.53 43.01 -11.97
CA ALA A 1102 88.67 43.69 -12.57
C ALA A 1102 88.50 45.21 -12.44
N ALA A 1103 87.27 45.72 -12.61
CA ALA A 1103 86.98 47.13 -12.44
C ALA A 1103 87.24 47.64 -11.01
N LEU A 1104 86.89 46.85 -9.99
CA LEU A 1104 87.20 47.19 -8.59
C LEU A 1104 88.71 47.20 -8.31
N THR A 1105 89.45 46.30 -8.95
CA THR A 1105 90.91 46.25 -8.85
C THR A 1105 91.52 47.48 -9.51
N GLU A 1106 91.10 47.81 -10.73
CA GLU A 1106 91.54 49.01 -11.45
C GLU A 1106 91.17 50.31 -10.72
N ALA A 1107 89.97 50.40 -10.15
CA ALA A 1107 89.55 51.57 -9.38
C ALA A 1107 90.33 51.74 -8.07
N ALA A 1108 90.79 50.65 -7.46
CA ALA A 1108 91.65 50.69 -6.27
C ALA A 1108 93.08 51.14 -6.60
N ASP A 1109 93.62 50.72 -7.75
CA ASP A 1109 95.00 51.01 -8.14
C ASP A 1109 95.15 52.32 -8.93
N ASN A 1110 94.07 52.82 -9.55
CA ASN A 1110 94.07 54.00 -10.41
C ASN A 1110 92.91 54.96 -10.12
N THR A 1111 93.14 56.26 -10.32
CA THR A 1111 92.09 57.28 -10.25
C THR A 1111 91.49 57.56 -11.64
N PHE A 1112 90.16 57.62 -11.72
CA PHE A 1112 89.39 57.88 -12.94
C PHE A 1112 88.49 59.10 -12.77
N ASP A 1113 88.32 59.87 -13.85
CA ASP A 1113 87.48 61.05 -13.86
C ASP A 1113 85.99 60.70 -14.02
N LEU A 1114 85.69 59.58 -14.69
CA LEU A 1114 84.34 59.01 -14.82
C LEU A 1114 84.42 57.52 -15.18
N ALA A 1115 83.33 56.77 -14.96
CA ALA A 1115 83.24 55.38 -15.41
C ALA A 1115 81.98 55.12 -16.25
N LEU A 1116 82.15 54.38 -17.35
CA LEU A 1116 81.06 53.78 -18.13
C LEU A 1116 80.97 52.31 -17.76
N LEU A 1117 79.81 51.90 -17.23
CA LEU A 1117 79.59 50.51 -16.80
C LEU A 1117 78.46 49.91 -17.63
N ASP A 1118 78.70 48.74 -18.24
CA ASP A 1118 77.60 47.90 -18.69
C ASP A 1118 76.79 47.42 -17.48
N LEU A 1119 75.47 47.40 -17.61
CA LEU A 1119 74.58 46.84 -16.59
C LEU A 1119 74.61 45.30 -16.58
N ASP A 1120 74.84 44.67 -17.72
CA ASP A 1120 74.73 43.23 -17.94
C ASP A 1120 76.09 42.52 -17.84
N LEU A 1121 76.84 42.80 -16.77
CA LEU A 1121 78.18 42.20 -16.53
C LEU A 1121 78.11 40.79 -15.93
N PRO A 1122 79.01 39.87 -16.33
CA PRO A 1122 79.08 38.53 -15.76
C PRO A 1122 79.62 38.53 -14.32
N GLY A 1123 78.98 37.73 -13.47
CA GLY A 1123 79.36 37.57 -12.06
C GLY A 1123 78.85 38.71 -11.17
N LEU A 1124 79.54 39.85 -11.20
CA LEU A 1124 79.13 41.06 -10.47
C LEU A 1124 78.43 42.01 -11.47
N ASP A 1125 77.10 42.07 -11.41
CA ASP A 1125 76.32 42.91 -12.33
C ASP A 1125 76.61 44.41 -12.15
N GLY A 1126 76.30 45.21 -13.17
CA GLY A 1126 76.65 46.64 -13.18
C GLY A 1126 75.96 47.45 -12.08
N PHE A 1127 74.78 47.04 -11.61
CA PHE A 1127 74.09 47.69 -10.49
C PHE A 1127 74.78 47.41 -9.15
N ALA A 1128 75.23 46.17 -8.94
CA ALA A 1128 75.98 45.76 -7.77
C ALA A 1128 77.37 46.40 -7.77
N LEU A 1129 78.03 46.49 -8.92
CA LEU A 1129 79.31 47.18 -9.08
C LEU A 1129 79.17 48.67 -8.77
N ALA A 1130 78.16 49.36 -9.31
CA ALA A 1130 77.92 50.77 -9.01
C ALA A 1130 77.69 51.00 -7.51
N ARG A 1131 76.87 50.17 -6.87
CA ARG A 1131 76.65 50.22 -5.42
C ARG A 1131 77.93 49.98 -4.64
N GLN A 1132 78.76 49.02 -5.04
CA GLN A 1132 80.04 48.75 -4.38
C GLN A 1132 81.03 49.90 -4.55
N LEU A 1133 81.13 50.51 -5.75
CA LEU A 1133 81.96 51.69 -5.97
C LEU A 1133 81.51 52.85 -5.07
N ARG A 1134 80.20 53.08 -4.94
CA ARG A 1134 79.67 54.09 -4.02
C ARG A 1134 79.94 53.75 -2.55
N VAL A 1135 79.80 52.49 -2.15
CA VAL A 1135 80.11 52.02 -0.77
C VAL A 1135 81.60 52.16 -0.44
N PHE A 1136 82.50 51.94 -1.41
CA PHE A 1136 83.94 52.14 -1.25
C PHE A 1136 84.37 53.62 -1.32
N GLY A 1137 83.42 54.56 -1.48
CA GLY A 1137 83.68 56.00 -1.42
C GLY A 1137 84.13 56.63 -2.75
N TYR A 1138 83.98 55.93 -3.88
CA TYR A 1138 84.29 56.53 -5.18
C TYR A 1138 83.17 57.46 -5.62
N GLU A 1139 83.49 58.75 -5.82
CA GLU A 1139 82.53 59.79 -6.19
C GLU A 1139 82.51 60.13 -7.69
N MET A 1140 83.35 59.48 -8.51
CA MET A 1140 83.37 59.78 -9.95
C MET A 1140 82.00 59.54 -10.60
N PRO A 1141 81.59 60.33 -11.61
CA PRO A 1141 80.34 60.12 -12.32
C PRO A 1141 80.26 58.72 -12.93
N LEU A 1142 79.16 58.03 -12.68
CA LEU A 1142 78.89 56.70 -13.23
C LEU A 1142 77.83 56.82 -14.34
N ILE A 1143 78.16 56.36 -15.53
CA ILE A 1143 77.26 56.32 -16.69
C ILE A 1143 76.89 54.86 -16.96
N ALA A 1144 75.61 54.54 -16.85
CA ALA A 1144 75.08 53.23 -17.18
C ALA A 1144 74.99 53.08 -18.69
N VAL A 1145 75.57 52.02 -19.24
CA VAL A 1145 75.44 51.64 -20.64
C VAL A 1145 74.63 50.35 -20.70
N THR A 1146 73.58 50.30 -21.51
CA THR A 1146 72.77 49.07 -21.58
C THR A 1146 72.10 48.87 -22.93
N ALA A 1147 71.92 47.61 -23.34
CA ALA A 1147 71.05 47.25 -24.45
C ALA A 1147 69.59 47.01 -24.03
N ARG A 1148 69.29 47.04 -22.72
CA ARG A 1148 67.95 46.87 -22.16
C ARG A 1148 67.00 47.98 -22.65
N SER A 1149 65.77 47.59 -22.97
CA SER A 1149 64.74 48.46 -23.56
C SER A 1149 63.57 48.76 -22.63
N ASP A 1150 63.54 48.16 -21.44
CA ASP A 1150 62.49 48.33 -20.45
C ASP A 1150 62.57 49.69 -19.76
N GLU A 1151 61.40 50.27 -19.47
CA GLU A 1151 61.30 51.60 -18.84
C GLU A 1151 61.75 51.61 -17.38
N ALA A 1152 61.78 50.44 -16.72
CA ALA A 1152 62.22 50.30 -15.34
C ALA A 1152 63.75 50.35 -15.15
N ALA A 1153 64.54 50.13 -16.20
CA ALA A 1153 65.99 50.07 -16.10
C ALA A 1153 66.63 51.42 -15.71
N GLU A 1154 66.10 52.54 -16.20
CA GLU A 1154 66.63 53.87 -15.89
C GLU A 1154 66.37 54.32 -14.43
N PRO A 1155 65.14 54.18 -13.87
CA PRO A 1155 64.90 54.40 -12.44
C PRO A 1155 65.80 53.53 -11.56
N THR A 1156 65.92 52.24 -11.88
CA THR A 1156 66.74 51.29 -11.12
C THR A 1156 68.24 51.65 -11.17
N ALA A 1157 68.72 52.17 -12.30
CA ALA A 1157 70.09 52.64 -12.42
C ALA A 1157 70.34 53.88 -11.57
N LYS A 1158 69.40 54.84 -11.55
CA LYS A 1158 69.50 56.01 -10.65
C LYS A 1158 69.55 55.59 -9.18
N GLU A 1159 68.72 54.63 -8.77
CA GLU A 1159 68.71 54.09 -7.40
C GLU A 1159 70.03 53.37 -7.04
N ALA A 1160 70.70 52.73 -8.00
CA ALA A 1160 71.99 52.08 -7.80
C ALA A 1160 73.18 53.06 -7.71
N GLY A 1161 72.95 54.35 -7.97
CA GLY A 1161 73.97 55.40 -7.86
C GLY A 1161 74.57 55.89 -9.18
N PHE A 1162 73.95 55.56 -10.32
CA PHE A 1162 74.34 56.10 -11.63
C PHE A 1162 73.84 57.53 -11.83
N ASP A 1163 74.68 58.37 -12.45
CA ASP A 1163 74.39 59.78 -12.69
C ASP A 1163 73.78 60.04 -14.07
N SER A 1164 74.04 59.15 -15.03
CA SER A 1164 73.51 59.21 -16.40
C SER A 1164 73.31 57.82 -16.98
N PHE A 1165 72.47 57.74 -18.01
CA PHE A 1165 71.98 56.49 -18.57
C PHE A 1165 72.00 56.57 -20.09
N LEU A 1166 72.57 55.56 -20.75
CA LEU A 1166 72.79 55.52 -22.18
C LEU A 1166 72.38 54.17 -22.76
N ARG A 1167 71.48 54.19 -23.76
CA ARG A 1167 71.01 52.98 -24.44
C ARG A 1167 71.82 52.68 -25.68
N LYS A 1168 72.31 51.44 -25.82
CA LYS A 1168 72.83 50.89 -27.08
C LYS A 1168 71.70 50.95 -28.13
N PRO A 1169 71.93 51.22 -29.42
CA PRO A 1169 73.23 51.36 -30.05
C PRO A 1169 73.82 52.75 -29.84
N LEU A 1170 75.11 52.78 -29.50
CA LEU A 1170 75.85 53.98 -29.17
C LEU A 1170 76.45 54.60 -30.43
N THR A 1171 76.34 55.93 -30.55
CA THR A 1171 77.09 56.72 -31.53
C THR A 1171 78.11 57.60 -30.82
N GLY A 1172 79.11 58.09 -31.56
CA GLY A 1172 80.10 59.02 -31.01
C GLY A 1172 79.45 60.25 -30.37
N ASP A 1173 78.45 60.84 -31.03
CA ASP A 1173 77.76 62.04 -30.55
C ASP A 1173 76.99 61.80 -29.25
N MET A 1174 76.34 60.63 -29.11
CA MET A 1174 75.60 60.26 -27.90
C MET A 1174 76.52 60.12 -26.68
N LEU A 1175 77.71 59.55 -26.88
CA LEU A 1175 78.73 59.44 -25.83
C LEU A 1175 79.24 60.82 -25.42
N ALA A 1176 79.53 61.70 -26.39
CA ALA A 1176 80.01 63.05 -26.12
C ALA A 1176 78.98 63.89 -25.33
N ASP A 1177 77.72 63.89 -25.77
CA ASP A 1177 76.64 64.65 -25.12
C ASP A 1177 76.42 64.17 -23.67
N THR A 1178 76.41 62.85 -23.46
CA THR A 1178 76.14 62.26 -22.14
C THR A 1178 77.30 62.46 -21.17
N ILE A 1179 78.54 62.38 -21.66
CA ILE A 1179 79.72 62.68 -20.84
C ILE A 1179 79.75 64.17 -20.46
N ALA A 1180 79.40 65.08 -21.39
CA ALA A 1180 79.30 66.51 -21.09
C ALA A 1180 78.28 66.79 -19.99
N ASP A 1181 77.13 66.11 -20.04
CA ASP A 1181 76.06 66.27 -19.06
C ASP A 1181 76.41 65.64 -17.71
N ALA A 1182 77.02 64.46 -17.69
CA ALA A 1182 77.45 63.79 -16.45
C ALA A 1182 78.54 64.59 -15.71
N LEU A 1183 79.54 65.11 -16.43
CA LEU A 1183 80.61 65.93 -15.83
C LEU A 1183 80.09 67.27 -15.32
N ARG A 1184 79.12 67.88 -16.03
CA ARG A 1184 78.46 69.11 -15.55
C ARG A 1184 77.72 68.87 -14.24
N ARG A 1185 77.04 67.74 -14.08
CA ARG A 1185 76.34 67.39 -12.83
C ARG A 1185 77.28 67.00 -11.70
N GLY A 1186 78.41 66.36 -12.01
CA GLY A 1186 79.42 65.96 -11.02
C GLY A 1186 80.13 67.16 -10.36
N ARG A 1187 80.48 68.21 -11.12
CA ARG A 1187 81.14 69.40 -10.57
C ARG A 1187 80.27 70.18 -9.58
N THR A 1188 78.95 70.22 -9.79
CA THR A 1188 78.02 70.90 -8.87
C THR A 1188 77.88 70.22 -7.51
N ARG A 1189 78.39 68.98 -7.35
CA ARG A 1189 78.37 68.23 -6.08
C ARG A 1189 79.62 68.43 -5.22
N GLN A 1190 80.73 68.95 -5.77
CA GLN A 1190 81.99 69.19 -5.02
C GLN A 1190 82.09 70.62 -4.45
N ASP A 1191 81.19 71.53 -4.81
CA ASP A 1191 81.12 72.90 -4.27
C ASP A 1191 80.02 73.08 -3.18
N ILE A 1192 79.53 71.98 -2.60
CA ILE A 1192 78.63 71.92 -1.42
C ILE A 1192 79.16 70.85 -0.47
#